data_AF-A0A3Q3J0R2-F1
#
_entry.id   AF-A0A3Q3J0R2-F1
#
_cell.length_a   1.000
_cell.length_b   1.000
_cell.length_c   1.000
_cell.angle_alpha   90.00
_cell.angle_beta   90.00
_cell.angle_gamma   90.00
#
_symmetry.space_group_name_H-M   'P 1'
#
loop_
_entity.id
_entity.type
_entity.pdbx_description
1 polymer ?
#
loop_
_entity_poly.entity_id
_entity_poly.type
_entity_poly.pdbx_seq_one_letter_code
_entity_poly.pdbx_strand_id
1 'polypeptide(L)'
;MLGLENLGDPSHNWDIVETIGKGTYGKVYRVTNKKDGSQAAVKVLDPVNDMDEEIEAEYNILRSLSNHPNVVKFYGMFYKSDIFSGGQLWLVLELCNGGSVTELIKGLFMRGHRLQEPVISYILYSALLGLQHLHNNRIIHRDVKGNNILLTTEGGVKLVDFGVSAQLTSARLRRNTSVGTPFWMAPEVIACEQQYDYSYDARCDVWSLGITAIELADGDPPLAEMHPVKALFKIPRNPPPTLRNPGQWCRSFSYFISQCLIKDFEARPSTTHLLEHPFIKQAHGKDVALRQQLAALTQEQQEAGCKTKTKHERINTRKTLLIESCPNDDLVNLEFLDEDTIISHLQKRYDELQVYTYVGDILIALNPFQNLSIYSPRFSKLYHGVKRSDNPPHIFATADAAYQGMMAFCKDQCIIISGESGAGKTESAHLIVQHLTFLGKGNNRTLREKILQVNPLVEAFGNACTAINHNSSRFGKYLEMKFTPTGAVIGAKISEYLLEKSRVIKQAIGEKNFHIFYYMYAGLYHQDKLKTYRLPDKTPPRYIDSRHCKVMQDIVSSKLYKEQFDAIQECFQNIGFTEEEVNSVYRILSAILNTGNIEFAAITSQHQTDKSEVPNSEALENAASLLSIGPEELQEALTSQCVVTRGETIIRTNTVNKAADVRDAMSKALYGRLFSWIVNRINSLLQPDTSICVAESGMNVGILDIFGFENFKKNSFEQLCINIANEQIQFYFNQHIFALEQMEYQSEGVDASLVEYEDNRPILDMFLHKPMGLLSLLDEESRFPQATDQTLVDKFEDNLRCKYFWIPKRMELCFGILHYAGKVMYSVNGFLEKNRDTLPADIVVVLRTSENKLLQQLFSSPLTKTGNLATSRARITAASRSLPPQLSSGRSKVDTMEMMRHPEETTNMKRQTVASYFRYSLMDLLSKMVVGQPHFVRCIKPNDDKQALRFCKERVMVQLRYTGILETVNIRRQGYSHRILFEEFVNRYYYLAFRAHQIPETSKENAVAILEWAKLKDWVLGTTKVFLRYYHVEQLNLLLREVMARVVLLQAYTKGWVGGRRFLEGEWKKSRAWRGYVARQNLKQIKKERDEAAVHIQSVHLKCVSATLSHKGADLKSREQDLFTAAVTIGVMSVLVVVLLSRITALVFFSVTGPVIKLQQRAPRRRGQQPKLLNSPEDSLYYNQLNVSSNQIKVLDGEDEYYKLLSTVDSISEEDFATAPPSCPF
;
A
#
# COMPACT_ATOMS: atom_id res chain seq x y z
N MET A 1 36.92 27.44 10.06
CA MET A 1 37.61 26.88 8.89
C MET A 1 38.94 26.28 9.32
N LEU A 2 38.96 24.96 9.44
CA LEU A 2 40.18 24.18 9.57
C LEU A 2 41.00 24.28 8.29
N GLY A 3 42.29 24.63 8.38
CA GLY A 3 43.20 24.61 7.23
C GLY A 3 43.58 23.18 6.88
N LEU A 4 42.70 22.46 6.17
CA LEU A 4 42.78 21.01 5.90
C LEU A 4 44.12 20.58 5.27
N GLU A 5 44.71 21.43 4.43
CA GLU A 5 46.03 21.22 3.80
C GLU A 5 47.20 21.11 4.79
N ASN A 6 47.03 21.52 6.06
CA ASN A 6 48.03 21.39 7.12
C ASN A 6 47.91 20.07 7.92
N LEU A 7 46.94 19.21 7.61
CA LEU A 7 46.76 17.92 8.26
C LEU A 7 47.58 16.84 7.54
N GLY A 8 48.29 16.01 8.31
CA GLY A 8 49.13 14.94 7.74
C GLY A 8 48.31 13.76 7.18
N ASP A 9 48.88 13.06 6.20
CA ASP A 9 48.27 11.87 5.60
C ASP A 9 48.28 10.67 6.59
N PRO A 10 47.13 10.01 6.84
CA PRO A 10 47.05 8.87 7.75
C PRO A 10 47.74 7.60 7.21
N SER A 11 47.90 7.46 5.90
CA SER A 11 48.35 6.25 5.20
C SER A 11 49.77 5.81 5.59
N HIS A 12 50.61 6.73 6.06
CA HIS A 12 51.95 6.43 6.56
C HIS A 12 51.98 5.91 8.02
N ASN A 13 50.88 6.08 8.78
CA ASN A 13 50.82 5.73 10.19
C ASN A 13 49.87 4.57 10.48
N TRP A 14 48.81 4.38 9.69
CA TRP A 14 47.73 3.42 9.98
C TRP A 14 47.43 2.49 8.79
N ASP A 15 47.02 1.26 9.09
CA ASP A 15 46.38 0.32 8.15
C ASP A 15 44.96 -0.01 8.60
N ILE A 16 44.01 -0.08 7.67
CA ILE A 16 42.63 -0.53 7.92
C ILE A 16 42.59 -2.06 8.03
N VAL A 17 41.92 -2.57 9.07
CA VAL A 17 41.74 -4.00 9.32
C VAL A 17 40.33 -4.46 8.93
N GLU A 18 39.29 -3.85 9.51
CA GLU A 18 37.88 -4.18 9.24
C GLU A 18 36.96 -3.00 9.54
N THR A 19 35.72 -3.03 9.04
CA THR A 19 34.68 -2.06 9.43
C THR A 19 34.01 -2.52 10.71
N ILE A 20 34.07 -1.72 11.77
CA ILE A 20 33.48 -2.02 13.09
C ILE A 20 32.21 -1.21 13.38
N GLY A 21 31.87 -0.23 12.55
CA GLY A 21 30.63 0.53 12.68
C GLY A 21 30.30 1.36 11.43
N LYS A 22 29.02 1.74 11.31
CA LYS A 22 28.52 2.68 10.30
C LYS A 22 27.58 3.66 10.99
N GLY A 23 27.88 4.95 10.94
CA GLY A 23 27.05 6.03 11.47
C GLY A 23 26.44 6.88 10.35
N THR A 24 25.57 7.82 10.72
CA THR A 24 24.89 8.73 9.77
C THR A 24 25.86 9.60 8.97
N TYR A 25 27.05 9.87 9.53
CA TYR A 25 28.03 10.82 9.02
C TYR A 25 29.30 10.17 8.44
N GLY A 26 29.44 8.84 8.52
CA GLY A 26 30.68 8.16 8.11
C GLY A 26 30.81 6.71 8.56
N LYS A 27 31.93 6.09 8.18
CA LYS A 27 32.25 4.67 8.47
C LYS A 27 33.33 4.60 9.56
N VAL A 28 33.19 3.65 10.49
CA VAL A 28 34.16 3.43 11.57
C VAL A 28 34.90 2.13 11.33
N TYR A 29 36.23 2.21 11.28
CA TYR A 29 37.13 1.09 11.00
C TYR A 29 38.00 0.75 12.21
N ARG A 30 38.29 -0.53 12.45
CA ARG A 30 39.46 -0.91 13.26
C ARG A 30 40.70 -0.71 12.40
N VAL A 31 41.70 -0.03 12.96
CA VAL A 31 43.01 0.17 12.33
C VAL A 31 44.13 -0.32 13.23
N THR A 32 45.30 -0.57 12.62
CA THR A 32 46.56 -0.90 13.32
C THR A 32 47.62 0.15 13.01
N ASN A 33 48.37 0.58 14.01
CA ASN A 33 49.49 1.52 13.89
C ASN A 33 50.74 0.82 13.33
N LYS A 34 51.30 1.37 12.26
CA LYS A 34 52.48 0.86 11.55
C LYS A 34 53.78 0.87 12.37
N LYS A 35 53.84 1.66 13.44
CA LYS A 35 55.08 1.91 14.21
C LYS A 35 55.19 1.09 15.48
N ASP A 36 54.07 0.74 16.11
CA ASP A 36 54.03 0.04 17.41
C ASP A 36 53.03 -1.12 17.48
N GLY A 37 52.24 -1.37 16.41
CA GLY A 37 51.23 -2.43 16.36
C GLY A 37 49.98 -2.18 17.21
N SER A 38 49.84 -1.02 17.85
CA SER A 38 48.65 -0.67 18.62
C SER A 38 47.40 -0.55 17.74
N GLN A 39 46.24 -0.88 18.29
CA GLN A 39 44.97 -0.82 17.58
C GLN A 39 44.15 0.42 17.99
N ALA A 40 43.48 1.02 17.01
CA ALA A 40 42.61 2.18 17.18
C ALA A 40 41.30 2.02 16.38
N ALA A 41 40.33 2.88 16.65
CA ALA A 41 39.15 3.07 15.83
C ALA A 41 39.33 4.34 14.98
N VAL A 42 38.91 4.34 13.71
CA VAL A 42 38.92 5.54 12.87
C VAL A 42 37.54 5.78 12.29
N LYS A 43 36.95 6.93 12.64
CA LYS A 43 35.75 7.48 12.01
C LYS A 43 36.21 8.28 10.78
N VAL A 44 35.96 7.74 9.59
CA VAL A 44 36.27 8.38 8.30
C VAL A 44 35.04 9.16 7.84
N LEU A 45 35.25 10.43 7.50
CA LEU A 45 34.27 11.40 7.04
C LEU A 45 34.66 11.86 5.62
N ASP A 46 33.68 11.91 4.72
CA ASP A 46 33.86 12.41 3.36
C ASP A 46 33.46 13.91 3.31
N PRO A 47 34.34 14.83 2.85
CA PRO A 47 34.13 16.26 2.89
C PRO A 47 33.18 16.72 1.77
N VAL A 48 31.95 17.05 2.14
CA VAL A 48 30.96 17.71 1.28
C VAL A 48 30.86 19.18 1.68
N ASN A 49 30.84 20.08 0.69
CA ASN A 49 31.10 21.53 0.81
C ASN A 49 30.14 22.38 1.68
N ASP A 50 29.27 21.78 2.50
CA ASP A 50 28.35 22.47 3.43
C ASP A 50 28.52 22.01 4.92
N MET A 51 29.49 21.13 5.23
CA MET A 51 29.57 20.42 6.52
C MET A 51 30.64 20.92 7.52
N ASP A 52 31.41 21.96 7.18
CA ASP A 52 32.59 22.39 7.95
C ASP A 52 32.30 22.69 9.43
N GLU A 53 31.18 23.34 9.76
CA GLU A 53 30.89 23.76 11.14
C GLU A 53 30.59 22.59 12.10
N GLU A 54 29.92 21.53 11.65
CA GLU A 54 29.63 20.35 12.49
C GLU A 54 30.91 19.53 12.75
N ILE A 55 31.76 19.40 11.72
CA ILE A 55 33.03 18.68 11.80
C ILE A 55 34.03 19.45 12.69
N GLU A 56 34.11 20.78 12.54
CA GLU A 56 34.94 21.64 13.40
C GLU A 56 34.41 21.63 14.85
N ALA A 57 33.10 21.49 15.08
CA ALA A 57 32.53 21.29 16.42
C ALA A 57 32.91 19.93 17.04
N GLU A 58 32.73 18.80 16.34
CA GLU A 58 33.10 17.47 16.87
C GLU A 58 34.60 17.38 17.16
N TYR A 59 35.46 17.89 16.26
CA TYR A 59 36.90 17.96 16.47
C TYR A 59 37.27 18.78 17.72
N ASN A 60 36.68 19.96 17.91
CA ASN A 60 36.99 20.82 19.05
C ASN A 60 36.52 20.20 20.38
N ILE A 61 35.40 19.48 20.40
CA ILE A 61 34.90 18.74 21.58
C ILE A 61 35.86 17.57 21.90
N LEU A 62 36.18 16.72 20.93
CA LEU A 62 37.11 15.59 21.10
C LEU A 62 38.51 16.03 21.56
N ARG A 63 39.04 17.11 20.98
CA ARG A 63 40.35 17.68 21.33
C ARG A 63 40.40 18.26 22.74
N SER A 64 39.29 18.79 23.26
CA SER A 64 39.26 19.42 24.58
C SER A 64 38.90 18.44 25.72
N LEU A 65 38.05 17.44 25.47
CA LEU A 65 37.45 16.60 26.54
C LEU A 65 37.85 15.11 26.54
N SER A 66 38.78 14.70 25.69
CA SER A 66 39.27 13.30 25.64
C SER A 66 40.08 12.84 26.86
N ASN A 67 40.39 13.74 27.80
CA ASN A 67 41.15 13.46 29.03
C ASN A 67 40.24 13.05 30.21
N HIS A 68 39.24 12.20 29.97
CA HIS A 68 38.34 11.68 31.00
C HIS A 68 38.12 10.17 30.83
N PRO A 69 38.17 9.33 31.90
CA PRO A 69 38.12 7.87 31.78
C PRO A 69 36.86 7.34 31.10
N ASN A 70 35.70 8.01 31.30
CA ASN A 70 34.42 7.63 30.71
C ASN A 70 34.07 8.37 29.39
N VAL A 71 35.04 9.04 28.79
CA VAL A 71 34.97 9.57 27.42
C VAL A 71 35.96 8.76 26.57
N VAL A 72 35.68 8.57 25.27
CA VAL A 72 36.64 7.97 24.34
C VAL A 72 37.85 8.89 24.13
N LYS A 73 39.05 8.32 24.26
CA LYS A 73 40.29 9.06 24.03
C LYS A 73 40.47 9.33 22.54
N PHE A 74 40.87 10.56 22.22
CA PHE A 74 41.14 11.03 20.86
C PHE A 74 42.64 11.02 20.61
N TYR A 75 43.07 10.46 19.46
CA TYR A 75 44.48 10.34 19.08
C TYR A 75 44.91 11.33 18.01
N GLY A 76 43.99 11.85 17.19
CA GLY A 76 44.29 12.90 16.22
C GLY A 76 43.32 12.95 15.05
N MET A 77 43.47 14.00 14.25
CA MET A 77 42.78 14.19 12.97
C MET A 77 43.80 14.24 11.85
N PHE A 78 43.51 13.52 10.76
CA PHE A 78 44.38 13.38 9.60
C PHE A 78 43.55 13.62 8.33
N TYR A 79 44.18 14.07 7.25
CA TYR A 79 43.53 14.30 5.97
C TYR A 79 44.27 13.52 4.88
N LYS A 80 43.54 12.72 4.12
CA LYS A 80 44.07 11.98 2.97
C LYS A 80 43.54 12.63 1.71
N SER A 81 44.39 13.24 0.89
CA SER A 81 43.98 13.72 -0.44
C SER A 81 43.83 12.53 -1.39
N ASP A 82 42.69 12.42 -2.06
CA ASP A 82 42.50 11.49 -3.17
C ASP A 82 42.06 12.27 -4.43
N ILE A 83 42.58 11.86 -5.58
CA ILE A 83 42.49 12.59 -6.85
C ILE A 83 41.15 12.28 -7.56
N PHE A 84 40.53 11.14 -7.25
CA PHE A 84 39.35 10.64 -7.95
C PHE A 84 38.06 10.66 -7.12
N SER A 85 38.15 10.66 -5.79
CA SER A 85 37.00 10.56 -4.88
C SER A 85 36.79 11.77 -3.98
N GLY A 86 37.63 12.81 -4.12
CA GLY A 86 37.80 13.86 -3.11
C GLY A 86 38.71 13.38 -1.97
N GLY A 87 39.21 14.33 -1.16
CA GLY A 87 39.96 13.99 0.04
C GLY A 87 39.07 13.34 1.11
N GLN A 88 39.66 12.79 2.17
CA GLN A 88 38.94 12.16 3.28
C GLN A 88 39.51 12.61 4.62
N LEU A 89 38.64 12.88 5.59
CA LEU A 89 39.02 13.29 6.94
C LEU A 89 38.92 12.09 7.90
N TRP A 90 39.99 11.82 8.64
CA TRP A 90 40.13 10.65 9.51
C TRP A 90 40.25 11.09 10.96
N LEU A 91 39.23 10.81 11.77
CA LEU A 91 39.23 11.01 13.23
C LEU A 91 39.66 9.72 13.93
N VAL A 92 40.85 9.71 14.54
CA VAL A 92 41.42 8.53 15.20
C VAL A 92 41.09 8.53 16.69
N LEU A 93 40.50 7.44 17.16
CA LEU A 93 39.88 7.25 18.46
C LEU A 93 40.35 5.94 19.13
N GLU A 94 40.15 5.85 20.43
CA GLU A 94 40.37 4.63 21.23
C GLU A 94 39.40 3.49 20.85
N LEU A 95 39.95 2.29 20.69
CA LEU A 95 39.22 1.10 20.26
C LEU A 95 38.56 0.40 21.47
N CYS A 96 37.25 0.57 21.60
CA CYS A 96 36.44 -0.10 22.62
C CYS A 96 36.10 -1.54 22.20
N ASN A 97 37.08 -2.45 22.35
CA ASN A 97 37.01 -3.86 21.93
C ASN A 97 35.92 -4.72 22.63
N GLY A 98 35.15 -4.17 23.58
CA GLY A 98 34.02 -4.85 24.21
C GLY A 98 32.67 -4.67 23.48
N GLY A 99 32.63 -3.89 22.38
CA GLY A 99 31.40 -3.60 21.65
C GLY A 99 30.51 -2.57 22.37
N SER A 100 29.28 -2.43 21.89
CA SER A 100 28.28 -1.56 22.52
C SER A 100 27.49 -2.26 23.63
N VAL A 101 26.95 -1.48 24.57
CA VAL A 101 26.10 -2.03 25.63
C VAL A 101 24.80 -2.63 25.07
N THR A 102 24.23 -2.06 23.99
CA THR A 102 23.05 -2.61 23.29
C THR A 102 23.32 -4.02 22.74
N GLU A 103 24.50 -4.26 22.17
CA GLU A 103 24.91 -5.60 21.70
C GLU A 103 25.04 -6.59 22.86
N LEU A 104 25.65 -6.18 23.98
CA LEU A 104 25.77 -7.02 25.19
C LEU A 104 24.40 -7.46 25.71
N ILE A 105 23.44 -6.55 25.80
CA ILE A 105 22.09 -6.86 26.27
C ILE A 105 21.41 -7.85 25.32
N LYS A 106 21.47 -7.62 24.01
CA LYS A 106 20.85 -8.50 23.01
C LYS A 106 21.50 -9.88 23.01
N GLY A 107 22.82 -9.95 23.16
CA GLY A 107 23.57 -11.20 23.35
C GLY A 107 23.25 -11.96 24.65
N LEU A 108 22.76 -11.29 25.70
CA LEU A 108 22.30 -11.92 26.94
C LEU A 108 20.84 -12.38 26.85
N PHE A 109 19.95 -11.54 26.30
CA PHE A 109 18.53 -11.87 26.11
C PHE A 109 18.35 -13.07 25.15
N MET A 110 19.17 -13.16 24.09
CA MET A 110 19.23 -14.34 23.20
C MET A 110 19.62 -15.64 23.92
N ARG A 111 20.33 -15.55 25.05
CA ARG A 111 20.68 -16.68 25.94
C ARG A 111 19.68 -16.87 27.10
N GLY A 112 18.59 -16.09 27.15
CA GLY A 112 17.62 -16.12 28.25
C GLY A 112 18.10 -15.45 29.55
N HIS A 113 19.25 -14.77 29.52
CA HIS A 113 19.81 -14.04 30.65
C HIS A 113 19.51 -12.53 30.58
N ARG A 114 19.72 -11.82 31.69
CA ARG A 114 19.60 -10.35 31.78
C ARG A 114 20.77 -9.78 32.58
N LEU A 115 21.08 -8.50 32.36
CA LEU A 115 22.04 -7.78 33.20
C LEU A 115 21.52 -7.66 34.64
N GLN A 116 22.42 -7.81 35.61
CA GLN A 116 22.10 -7.65 37.03
C GLN A 116 22.12 -6.16 37.40
N GLU A 117 21.24 -5.73 38.31
CA GLU A 117 21.12 -4.33 38.75
C GLU A 117 22.44 -3.65 39.18
N PRO A 118 23.40 -4.32 39.86
CA PRO A 118 24.69 -3.70 40.16
C PRO A 118 25.54 -3.37 38.92
N VAL A 119 25.43 -4.18 37.86
CA VAL A 119 26.14 -3.96 36.58
C VAL A 119 25.46 -2.86 35.78
N ILE A 120 24.11 -2.84 35.75
CA ILE A 120 23.32 -1.75 35.17
C ILE A 120 23.65 -0.41 35.87
N SER A 121 23.73 -0.42 37.21
CA SER A 121 24.13 0.73 38.03
C SER A 121 25.56 1.19 37.72
N TYR A 122 26.53 0.29 37.56
CA TYR A 122 27.91 0.63 37.18
C TYR A 122 28.01 1.27 35.79
N ILE A 123 27.26 0.77 34.80
CA ILE A 123 27.19 1.34 33.45
C ILE A 123 26.58 2.76 33.49
N LEU A 124 25.45 2.93 34.18
CA LEU A 124 24.78 4.24 34.30
C LEU A 124 25.59 5.25 35.14
N TYR A 125 26.29 4.80 36.18
CA TYR A 125 27.24 5.61 36.96
C TYR A 125 28.38 6.13 36.08
N SER A 126 28.99 5.24 35.29
CA SER A 126 30.06 5.59 34.36
C SER A 126 29.61 6.57 33.28
N ALA A 127 28.41 6.36 32.72
CA ALA A 127 27.80 7.30 31.78
C ALA A 127 27.49 8.66 32.43
N LEU A 128 27.00 8.69 33.68
CA LEU A 128 26.76 9.94 34.43
C LEU A 128 28.05 10.73 34.69
N LEU A 129 29.18 10.08 34.99
CA LEU A 129 30.47 10.75 35.11
C LEU A 129 30.91 11.38 33.78
N GLY A 130 30.75 10.66 32.66
CA GLY A 130 31.00 11.20 31.32
C GLY A 130 30.12 12.41 31.00
N LEU A 131 28.81 12.32 31.25
CA LEU A 131 27.87 13.43 31.04
C LEU A 131 28.15 14.62 31.98
N GLN A 132 28.52 14.37 33.25
CA GLN A 132 28.94 15.43 34.17
C GLN A 132 30.18 16.16 33.65
N HIS A 133 31.16 15.45 33.10
CA HIS A 133 32.35 16.05 32.50
C HIS A 133 32.01 16.95 31.29
N LEU A 134 31.12 16.51 30.41
CA LEU A 134 30.60 17.30 29.28
C LEU A 134 29.85 18.55 29.77
N HIS A 135 28.90 18.37 30.70
CA HIS A 135 28.03 19.43 31.21
C HIS A 135 28.79 20.52 31.96
N ASN A 136 29.80 20.14 32.77
CA ASN A 136 30.69 21.09 33.44
C ASN A 136 31.48 21.97 32.46
N ASN A 137 31.85 21.42 31.30
CA ASN A 137 32.48 22.14 30.19
C ASN A 137 31.46 22.82 29.23
N ARG A 138 30.20 22.94 29.66
CA ARG A 138 29.08 23.55 28.93
C ARG A 138 28.79 22.89 27.58
N ILE A 139 29.04 21.58 27.45
CA ILE A 139 28.77 20.79 26.25
C ILE A 139 27.62 19.82 26.54
N ILE A 140 26.73 19.66 25.55
CA ILE A 140 25.58 18.74 25.59
C ILE A 140 25.74 17.67 24.51
N HIS A 141 25.39 16.42 24.83
CA HIS A 141 25.68 15.26 23.98
C HIS A 141 24.59 15.02 22.93
N ARG A 142 23.31 15.25 23.29
CA ARG A 142 22.09 15.11 22.48
C ARG A 142 21.77 13.72 21.92
N ASP A 143 22.65 12.72 22.06
CA ASP A 143 22.45 11.38 21.51
C ASP A 143 22.94 10.23 22.43
N VAL A 144 22.58 10.30 23.71
CA VAL A 144 22.85 9.23 24.68
C VAL A 144 21.91 8.04 24.45
N LYS A 145 22.49 6.90 24.03
CA LYS A 145 21.79 5.63 23.75
C LYS A 145 22.74 4.46 23.99
N GLY A 146 22.24 3.24 24.19
CA GLY A 146 23.10 2.07 24.48
C GLY A 146 24.16 1.76 23.39
N ASN A 147 23.89 2.13 22.13
CA ASN A 147 24.86 2.00 21.02
C ASN A 147 26.04 3.00 21.12
N ASN A 148 25.83 4.16 21.77
CA ASN A 148 26.85 5.20 21.97
C ASN A 148 27.55 5.08 23.35
N ILE A 149 27.28 4.00 24.09
CA ILE A 149 28.00 3.60 25.28
C ILE A 149 28.78 2.33 24.93
N LEU A 150 30.09 2.46 24.76
CA LEU A 150 30.96 1.34 24.41
C LEU A 150 31.72 0.79 25.62
N LEU A 151 32.07 -0.49 25.52
CA LEU A 151 32.79 -1.24 26.54
C LEU A 151 34.23 -1.51 26.10
N THR A 152 35.17 -1.49 27.05
CA THR A 152 36.51 -2.08 26.85
C THR A 152 36.51 -3.54 27.32
N THR A 153 37.46 -4.34 26.83
CA THR A 153 37.67 -5.72 27.31
C THR A 153 38.00 -5.80 28.80
N GLU A 154 38.52 -4.72 29.38
CA GLU A 154 38.72 -4.57 30.82
C GLU A 154 37.46 -4.12 31.59
N GLY A 155 36.28 -4.15 30.96
CA GLY A 155 35.00 -3.76 31.57
C GLY A 155 34.84 -2.25 31.82
N GLY A 156 35.68 -1.40 31.24
CA GLY A 156 35.55 0.06 31.31
C GLY A 156 34.45 0.56 30.36
N VAL A 157 33.73 1.62 30.77
CA VAL A 157 32.54 2.14 30.06
C VAL A 157 32.78 3.57 29.58
N LYS A 158 32.57 3.83 28.27
CA LYS A 158 32.90 5.11 27.60
C LYS A 158 31.77 5.64 26.72
N LEU A 159 31.54 6.95 26.77
CA LEU A 159 30.69 7.69 25.84
C LEU A 159 31.43 7.95 24.51
N VAL A 160 30.72 7.81 23.40
CA VAL A 160 31.22 8.01 22.03
C VAL A 160 30.24 8.77 21.13
N ASP A 161 30.72 9.16 19.96
CA ASP A 161 29.99 9.86 18.88
C ASP A 161 29.49 11.27 19.24
N PHE A 162 30.34 12.28 18.97
CA PHE A 162 30.09 13.67 19.32
C PHE A 162 29.62 14.51 18.12
N GLY A 163 29.35 13.89 16.96
CA GLY A 163 28.95 14.57 15.72
C GLY A 163 27.69 15.43 15.86
N VAL A 164 26.77 15.06 16.75
CA VAL A 164 25.59 15.87 17.09
C VAL A 164 25.67 16.56 18.46
N SER A 165 26.84 16.63 19.09
CA SER A 165 27.01 17.39 20.34
C SER A 165 27.05 18.90 20.09
N ALA A 166 26.93 19.71 21.13
CA ALA A 166 27.02 21.17 21.00
C ALA A 166 27.54 21.86 22.27
N GLN A 167 28.33 22.93 22.09
CA GLN A 167 28.68 23.85 23.17
C GLN A 167 27.56 24.89 23.40
N LEU A 168 27.28 25.22 24.66
CA LEU A 168 26.29 26.20 25.08
C LEU A 168 26.91 27.61 25.12
N THR A 169 26.92 28.27 23.96
CA THR A 169 27.55 29.59 23.75
C THR A 169 26.65 30.79 24.05
N SER A 170 25.33 30.60 24.12
CA SER A 170 24.36 31.66 24.45
C SER A 170 24.45 32.10 25.91
N ALA A 171 24.24 33.39 26.18
CA ALA A 171 24.21 33.98 27.53
C ALA A 171 23.14 33.36 28.48
N ARG A 172 22.19 32.58 27.95
CA ARG A 172 21.20 31.81 28.73
C ARG A 172 21.48 30.31 28.83
N LEU A 173 22.59 29.81 28.26
CA LEU A 173 22.98 28.39 28.24
C LEU A 173 21.89 27.42 27.70
N ARG A 174 21.15 27.84 26.67
CA ARG A 174 20.10 27.02 26.01
C ARG A 174 20.30 26.89 24.49
N ARG A 175 19.71 25.85 23.89
CA ARG A 175 19.66 25.56 22.44
C ARG A 175 18.22 25.31 21.97
N ASN A 176 17.95 25.46 20.68
CA ASN A 176 16.61 25.40 20.06
C ASN A 176 16.55 24.53 18.79
N THR A 177 17.38 23.49 18.69
CA THR A 177 17.50 22.63 17.49
C THR A 177 17.02 21.20 17.78
N SER A 178 16.13 20.64 16.95
CA SER A 178 15.65 19.25 17.08
C SER A 178 16.65 18.28 16.43
N VAL A 179 17.53 17.66 17.23
CA VAL A 179 18.57 16.71 16.78
C VAL A 179 18.78 15.62 17.84
N GLY A 180 18.93 14.35 17.41
CA GLY A 180 19.17 13.18 18.25
C GLY A 180 18.48 11.91 17.71
N THR A 181 18.74 10.72 18.28
CA THR A 181 18.08 9.48 17.84
C THR A 181 16.62 9.40 18.35
N PRO A 182 15.58 9.32 17.49
CA PRO A 182 14.19 9.59 17.84
C PRO A 182 13.53 8.89 19.04
N PHE A 183 13.98 7.69 19.44
CA PHE A 183 13.41 6.99 20.60
C PHE A 183 13.98 7.47 21.94
N TRP A 184 15.21 8.01 21.94
CA TRP A 184 15.89 8.54 23.13
C TRP A 184 15.72 10.06 23.27
N MET A 185 15.30 10.77 22.20
CA MET A 185 15.08 12.22 22.22
C MET A 185 14.09 12.67 23.33
N ALA A 186 14.46 13.76 24.00
CA ALA A 186 13.66 14.34 25.07
C ALA A 186 12.49 15.21 24.53
N PRO A 187 11.34 15.30 25.23
CA PRO A 187 10.18 16.06 24.77
C PRO A 187 10.48 17.51 24.40
N GLU A 188 11.36 18.17 25.15
CA GLU A 188 11.76 19.56 24.93
C GLU A 188 12.64 19.77 23.68
N VAL A 189 13.40 18.74 23.27
CA VAL A 189 14.19 18.77 22.02
C VAL A 189 13.25 18.64 20.81
N ILE A 190 12.28 17.73 20.89
CA ILE A 190 11.26 17.50 19.86
C ILE A 190 10.34 18.73 19.69
N ALA A 191 10.05 19.45 20.78
CA ALA A 191 9.21 20.64 20.75
C ALA A 191 9.79 21.78 19.89
N CYS A 192 11.12 21.88 19.78
CA CYS A 192 11.79 22.93 19.00
C CYS A 192 11.47 22.86 17.49
N GLU A 193 11.14 21.69 16.95
CA GLU A 193 10.71 21.52 15.55
C GLU A 193 9.32 22.13 15.28
N GLN A 194 8.51 22.31 16.33
CA GLN A 194 7.13 22.79 16.25
C GLN A 194 6.95 24.22 16.76
N GLN A 195 7.93 24.77 17.50
CA GLN A 195 7.91 26.10 18.10
C GLN A 195 9.32 26.73 18.11
N TYR A 196 9.56 27.71 17.22
CA TYR A 196 10.88 28.33 17.02
C TYR A 196 11.43 29.07 18.26
N ASP A 197 10.57 29.55 19.15
CA ASP A 197 10.95 30.24 20.39
C ASP A 197 11.30 29.28 21.56
N TYR A 198 11.10 27.97 21.37
CA TYR A 198 11.30 26.97 22.42
C TYR A 198 12.77 26.59 22.57
N SER A 199 13.26 26.40 23.80
CA SER A 199 14.68 26.09 24.03
C SER A 199 14.95 25.29 25.31
N TYR A 200 15.95 24.42 25.25
CA TYR A 200 16.32 23.43 26.27
C TYR A 200 17.77 23.57 26.76
N ASP A 201 18.10 22.96 27.90
CA ASP A 201 19.44 22.89 28.50
C ASP A 201 20.03 21.46 28.50
N ALA A 202 21.15 21.26 29.20
CA ALA A 202 21.87 19.98 29.29
C ALA A 202 21.06 18.80 29.88
N ARG A 203 19.88 19.04 30.46
CA ARG A 203 19.04 17.99 31.03
C ARG A 203 18.37 17.13 29.96
N CYS A 204 18.43 17.50 28.68
CA CYS A 204 18.02 16.62 27.58
C CYS A 204 18.74 15.25 27.65
N ASP A 205 20.04 15.26 27.95
CA ASP A 205 20.86 14.05 28.04
C ASP A 205 20.45 13.15 29.21
N VAL A 206 19.86 13.72 30.26
CA VAL A 206 19.33 12.98 31.42
C VAL A 206 18.06 12.19 31.04
N TRP A 207 17.20 12.72 30.18
CA TRP A 207 16.07 11.96 29.64
C TRP A 207 16.57 10.81 28.76
N SER A 208 17.50 11.09 27.85
CA SER A 208 18.12 10.08 26.96
C SER A 208 18.79 8.96 27.76
N LEU A 209 19.46 9.29 28.88
CA LEU A 209 19.97 8.32 29.85
C LEU A 209 18.85 7.52 30.54
N GLY A 210 17.72 8.15 30.88
CA GLY A 210 16.53 7.48 31.43
C GLY A 210 15.89 6.48 30.47
N ILE A 211 15.86 6.80 29.17
CA ILE A 211 15.45 5.87 28.11
C ILE A 211 16.47 4.74 27.97
N THR A 212 17.76 5.06 27.99
CA THR A 212 18.84 4.07 27.98
C THR A 212 18.74 3.11 29.17
N ALA A 213 18.38 3.58 30.37
CA ALA A 213 18.16 2.73 31.53
C ALA A 213 17.02 1.72 31.35
N ILE A 214 15.98 2.03 30.56
CA ILE A 214 14.95 1.05 30.18
C ILE A 214 15.50 0.05 29.14
N GLU A 215 16.27 0.52 28.16
CA GLU A 215 16.99 -0.34 27.19
C GLU A 215 17.91 -1.36 27.90
N LEU A 216 18.66 -0.93 28.94
CA LEU A 216 19.51 -1.81 29.77
C LEU A 216 18.74 -2.94 30.48
N ALA A 217 17.43 -2.78 30.68
CA ALA A 217 16.61 -3.63 31.52
C ALA A 217 15.65 -4.52 30.72
N ASP A 218 14.96 -3.96 29.72
CA ASP A 218 13.94 -4.64 28.93
C ASP A 218 14.42 -5.11 27.54
N GLY A 219 15.65 -4.76 27.13
CA GLY A 219 16.30 -5.26 25.90
C GLY A 219 16.21 -4.34 24.68
N ASP A 220 15.18 -3.49 24.64
CA ASP A 220 14.93 -2.48 23.61
C ASP A 220 14.34 -1.22 24.26
N PRO A 221 14.53 -0.01 23.68
CA PRO A 221 13.95 1.21 24.21
C PRO A 221 12.41 1.21 24.12
N PRO A 222 11.71 2.05 24.90
CA PRO A 222 10.28 2.28 24.74
C PRO A 222 9.93 2.68 23.30
N LEU A 223 8.80 2.18 22.81
CA LEU A 223 8.27 2.47 21.47
C LEU A 223 9.08 1.91 20.29
N ALA A 224 10.13 1.10 20.50
CA ALA A 224 10.96 0.49 19.43
C ALA A 224 10.17 -0.24 18.33
N GLU A 225 9.03 -0.83 18.68
CA GLU A 225 8.11 -1.54 17.79
C GLU A 225 7.33 -0.60 16.83
N MET A 226 7.58 0.72 16.87
CA MET A 226 6.95 1.73 16.01
C MET A 226 7.96 2.55 15.21
N HIS A 227 7.57 2.98 14.01
CA HIS A 227 8.40 3.83 13.15
C HIS A 227 8.90 5.10 13.88
N PRO A 228 10.17 5.52 13.75
CA PRO A 228 10.76 6.63 14.51
C PRO A 228 9.92 7.92 14.53
N VAL A 229 9.40 8.35 13.37
CA VAL A 229 8.54 9.54 13.24
C VAL A 229 7.23 9.41 14.05
N LYS A 230 6.68 8.19 14.20
CA LYS A 230 5.50 7.94 15.05
C LYS A 230 5.84 7.98 16.55
N ALA A 231 7.10 7.69 16.94
CA ALA A 231 7.57 7.85 18.30
C ALA A 231 7.70 9.35 18.68
N LEU A 232 8.27 10.18 17.79
CA LEU A 232 8.37 11.64 17.99
C LEU A 232 7.02 12.30 18.30
N PHE A 233 5.94 11.89 17.64
CA PHE A 233 4.60 12.39 17.92
C PHE A 233 3.95 11.84 19.22
N LYS A 234 4.47 10.74 19.77
CA LYS A 234 3.98 10.13 21.02
C LYS A 234 4.76 10.58 22.26
N ILE A 235 6.08 10.76 22.18
CA ILE A 235 6.94 11.12 23.33
C ILE A 235 6.45 12.37 24.09
N PRO A 236 6.12 13.51 23.42
CA PRO A 236 5.56 14.67 24.11
C PRO A 236 4.14 14.47 24.67
N ARG A 237 3.37 13.50 24.16
CA ARG A 237 1.92 13.35 24.45
C ARG A 237 1.59 12.25 25.46
N ASN A 238 2.18 11.07 25.31
CA ASN A 238 1.99 9.92 26.22
C ASN A 238 2.58 10.22 27.61
N PRO A 239 2.13 9.57 28.71
CA PRO A 239 2.84 9.63 29.99
C PRO A 239 4.31 9.17 29.84
N PRO A 240 5.22 9.57 30.77
CA PRO A 240 6.59 9.06 30.79
C PRO A 240 6.63 7.53 30.72
N PRO A 241 7.50 6.93 29.88
CA PRO A 241 7.57 5.48 29.79
C PRO A 241 8.18 4.88 31.07
N THR A 242 7.81 3.63 31.34
CA THR A 242 8.31 2.83 32.45
C THR A 242 8.76 1.47 31.95
N LEU A 243 9.48 0.73 32.79
CA LEU A 243 9.84 -0.67 32.56
C LEU A 243 8.61 -1.53 32.21
N ARG A 244 8.77 -2.52 31.34
CA ARG A 244 7.70 -3.46 30.91
C ARG A 244 7.15 -4.25 32.09
N ASN A 245 7.98 -4.58 33.09
CA ASN A 245 7.60 -5.32 34.30
C ASN A 245 8.22 -4.69 35.57
N PRO A 246 7.71 -3.56 36.11
CA PRO A 246 8.36 -2.84 37.22
C PRO A 246 8.53 -3.68 38.50
N GLY A 247 7.66 -4.66 38.73
CA GLY A 247 7.73 -5.57 39.89
C GLY A 247 8.86 -6.61 39.82
N GLN A 248 9.60 -6.71 38.72
CA GLN A 248 10.79 -7.56 38.59
C GLN A 248 12.09 -6.84 39.01
N TRP A 249 12.00 -5.54 39.32
CA TRP A 249 13.14 -4.66 39.57
C TRP A 249 13.00 -3.95 40.92
N CYS A 250 14.10 -3.51 41.52
CA CYS A 250 14.07 -2.81 42.79
C CYS A 250 13.40 -1.43 42.66
N ARG A 251 12.76 -0.99 43.75
CA ARG A 251 12.11 0.33 43.81
C ARG A 251 13.10 1.48 43.56
N SER A 252 14.38 1.30 43.90
CA SER A 252 15.43 2.29 43.67
C SER A 252 15.71 2.49 42.17
N PHE A 253 15.71 1.42 41.37
CA PHE A 253 15.90 1.51 39.92
C PHE A 253 14.69 2.15 39.22
N SER A 254 13.48 1.72 39.59
CA SER A 254 12.24 2.34 39.09
C SER A 254 12.13 3.83 39.47
N TYR A 255 12.67 4.23 40.63
CA TYR A 255 12.74 5.63 41.05
C TYR A 255 13.81 6.42 40.27
N PHE A 256 14.98 5.83 39.99
CA PHE A 256 15.98 6.46 39.12
C PHE A 256 15.40 6.79 37.73
N ILE A 257 14.69 5.84 37.12
CA ILE A 257 14.05 6.02 35.81
C ILE A 257 12.98 7.11 35.87
N SER A 258 12.13 7.16 36.90
CA SER A 258 11.09 8.20 37.01
C SER A 258 11.64 9.58 37.33
N GLN A 259 12.81 9.70 37.96
CA GLN A 259 13.55 10.97 38.09
C GLN A 259 14.17 11.42 36.76
N CYS A 260 14.70 10.50 35.95
CA CYS A 260 15.26 10.84 34.64
C CYS A 260 14.19 11.27 33.62
N LEU A 261 13.00 10.67 33.69
CA LEU A 261 11.91 10.86 32.71
C LEU A 261 10.85 11.90 33.14
N ILE A 262 11.25 12.88 33.94
CA ILE A 262 10.42 14.06 34.21
C ILE A 262 10.32 14.90 32.92
N LYS A 263 9.10 15.11 32.41
CA LYS A 263 8.87 15.83 31.15
C LYS A 263 9.24 17.32 31.22
N ASP A 264 8.93 17.97 32.33
CA ASP A 264 9.39 19.32 32.59
C ASP A 264 10.90 19.26 32.86
N PHE A 265 11.69 19.76 31.91
CA PHE A 265 13.15 19.73 32.04
C PHE A 265 13.63 20.66 33.15
N GLU A 266 12.93 21.76 33.48
CA GLU A 266 13.34 22.65 34.57
C GLU A 266 13.15 21.98 35.96
N ALA A 267 12.21 21.03 36.07
CA ALA A 267 12.04 20.14 37.22
C ALA A 267 12.89 18.86 37.19
N ARG A 268 13.51 18.51 36.06
CA ARG A 268 14.36 17.31 35.92
C ARG A 268 15.71 17.51 36.63
N PRO A 269 16.23 16.55 37.42
CA PRO A 269 17.51 16.69 38.10
C PRO A 269 18.70 16.76 37.11
N SER A 270 19.77 17.44 37.51
CA SER A 270 21.04 17.45 36.79
C SER A 270 21.85 16.16 37.04
N THR A 271 22.85 15.91 36.20
CA THR A 271 23.83 14.81 36.35
C THR A 271 24.49 14.78 37.73
N THR A 272 24.84 15.94 38.29
CA THR A 272 25.34 16.09 39.67
C THR A 272 24.38 15.54 40.73
N HIS A 273 23.06 15.77 40.60
CA HIS A 273 22.07 15.26 41.55
C HIS A 273 21.79 13.76 41.35
N LEU A 274 21.92 13.24 40.13
CA LEU A 274 21.72 11.82 39.84
C LEU A 274 22.91 10.93 40.25
N LEU A 275 24.13 11.46 40.31
CA LEU A 275 25.28 10.76 40.91
C LEU A 275 25.06 10.48 42.40
N GLU A 276 24.34 11.37 43.10
CA GLU A 276 23.98 11.21 44.51
C GLU A 276 22.82 10.21 44.77
N HIS A 277 22.19 9.69 43.71
CA HIS A 277 20.97 8.88 43.78
C HIS A 277 21.24 7.48 44.39
N PRO A 278 20.35 6.92 45.24
CA PRO A 278 20.58 5.64 45.91
C PRO A 278 20.89 4.45 44.98
N PHE A 279 20.25 4.37 43.82
CA PHE A 279 20.55 3.33 42.81
C PHE A 279 21.94 3.46 42.16
N ILE A 280 22.53 4.65 42.17
CA ILE A 280 23.87 4.91 41.60
C ILE A 280 24.95 4.72 42.66
N LYS A 281 24.70 5.19 43.89
CA LYS A 281 25.58 5.00 45.05
C LYS A 281 25.88 3.53 45.39
N GLN A 282 25.05 2.57 44.97
CA GLN A 282 25.30 1.14 45.25
C GLN A 282 26.49 0.53 44.48
N ALA A 283 26.94 1.16 43.39
CA ALA A 283 28.14 0.79 42.65
C ALA A 283 29.42 1.41 43.25
N HIS A 284 29.29 2.57 43.90
CA HIS A 284 30.38 3.35 44.45
C HIS A 284 31.17 2.57 45.52
N GLY A 285 32.49 2.42 45.34
CA GLY A 285 33.35 1.61 46.21
C GLY A 285 33.32 0.10 45.91
N LYS A 286 32.56 -0.34 44.91
CA LYS A 286 32.58 -1.70 44.34
C LYS A 286 33.09 -1.73 42.90
N ASP A 287 33.54 -0.59 42.40
CA ASP A 287 33.86 -0.33 40.99
C ASP A 287 34.82 -1.37 40.39
N VAL A 288 35.83 -1.81 41.15
CA VAL A 288 36.79 -2.84 40.72
C VAL A 288 36.11 -4.19 40.48
N ALA A 289 35.23 -4.62 41.39
CA ALA A 289 34.53 -5.90 41.28
C ALA A 289 33.44 -5.87 40.19
N LEU A 290 32.71 -4.75 40.06
CA LEU A 290 31.69 -4.58 39.03
C LEU A 290 32.30 -4.45 37.62
N ARG A 291 33.46 -3.79 37.50
CA ARG A 291 34.29 -3.76 36.28
C ARG A 291 34.76 -5.16 35.89
N GLN A 292 35.28 -5.95 36.83
CA GLN A 292 35.66 -7.36 36.59
C GLN A 292 34.46 -8.22 36.17
N GLN A 293 33.29 -8.04 36.79
CA GLN A 293 32.06 -8.74 36.41
C GLN A 293 31.60 -8.37 34.99
N LEU A 294 31.69 -7.09 34.60
CA LEU A 294 31.35 -6.62 33.26
C LEU A 294 32.35 -7.11 32.20
N ALA A 295 33.65 -7.12 32.51
CA ALA A 295 34.68 -7.71 31.66
C ALA A 295 34.41 -9.20 31.37
N ALA A 296 34.07 -9.98 32.39
CA ALA A 296 33.73 -11.40 32.24
C ALA A 296 32.50 -11.63 31.36
N LEU A 297 31.42 -10.84 31.54
CA LEU A 297 30.22 -10.91 30.70
C LEU A 297 30.51 -10.55 29.23
N THR A 298 31.40 -9.59 29.00
CA THR A 298 31.84 -9.16 27.67
C THR A 298 32.65 -10.27 26.98
N GLN A 299 33.57 -10.92 27.70
CA GLN A 299 34.31 -12.07 27.17
C GLN A 299 33.40 -13.27 26.87
N GLU A 300 32.47 -13.61 27.79
CA GLU A 300 31.51 -14.71 27.59
C GLU A 300 30.58 -14.48 26.38
N GLN A 301 30.36 -13.23 25.97
CA GLN A 301 29.65 -12.92 24.72
C GLN A 301 30.50 -13.19 23.49
N GLN A 302 31.77 -12.78 23.50
CA GLN A 302 32.69 -12.95 22.37
C GLN A 302 32.94 -14.44 22.08
N GLU A 303 33.01 -15.28 23.12
CA GLU A 303 33.14 -16.73 22.99
C GLU A 303 31.85 -17.44 22.50
N ALA A 304 30.66 -16.88 22.79
CA ALA A 304 29.38 -17.53 22.51
C ALA A 304 28.86 -17.37 21.07
N GLY A 305 29.31 -16.37 20.31
CA GLY A 305 28.72 -15.94 19.03
C GLY A 305 28.84 -16.90 17.83
N CYS A 306 29.32 -18.13 18.02
CA CYS A 306 29.89 -18.94 16.94
C CYS A 306 28.91 -19.89 16.19
N LYS A 307 27.69 -20.18 16.69
CA LYS A 307 26.86 -21.29 16.14
C LYS A 307 25.33 -21.12 16.25
N THR A 308 24.62 -21.00 15.12
CA THR A 308 23.26 -21.60 14.90
C THR A 308 22.78 -21.48 13.45
N LYS A 309 21.87 -22.38 13.01
CA LYS A 309 21.34 -22.43 11.63
C LYS A 309 19.98 -23.19 11.53
N THR A 310 19.03 -22.64 10.75
CA THR A 310 17.91 -23.31 10.00
C THR A 310 16.95 -24.32 10.68
N LYS A 311 15.62 -24.17 10.43
CA LYS A 311 14.75 -25.10 9.64
C LYS A 311 13.28 -24.62 9.57
N HIS A 312 12.69 -24.43 8.38
CA HIS A 312 11.73 -25.34 7.66
C HIS A 312 10.29 -25.36 8.25
N GLU A 313 9.16 -25.58 7.54
CA GLU A 313 8.79 -25.94 6.14
C GLU A 313 7.56 -25.06 5.69
N ARG A 314 6.88 -25.11 4.51
CA ARG A 314 6.94 -25.83 3.20
C ARG A 314 6.17 -25.03 2.12
N ILE A 315 6.19 -25.49 0.85
CA ILE A 315 5.23 -25.09 -0.22
C ILE A 315 4.66 -26.35 -0.89
N ASN A 316 3.44 -26.30 -1.44
CA ASN A 316 2.87 -27.35 -2.29
C ASN A 316 2.23 -26.74 -3.56
N THR A 317 2.36 -27.40 -4.72
CA THR A 317 2.05 -26.82 -6.04
C THR A 317 0.91 -27.54 -6.76
N ARG A 318 0.24 -26.86 -7.70
CA ARG A 318 -0.30 -27.47 -8.93
C ARG A 318 -0.54 -26.43 -10.04
N LYS A 319 -0.32 -26.88 -11.27
CA LYS A 319 -0.58 -26.18 -12.55
C LYS A 319 -2.11 -26.18 -12.83
N THR A 320 -2.69 -25.51 -13.84
CA THR A 320 -2.25 -25.44 -15.25
C THR A 320 -3.04 -24.40 -16.06
N LEU A 321 -2.36 -23.68 -16.96
CA LEU A 321 -2.74 -23.44 -18.37
C LEU A 321 -1.48 -22.97 -19.12
N LEU A 322 -1.43 -23.15 -20.44
CA LEU A 322 -0.28 -22.76 -21.26
C LEU A 322 -0.55 -21.42 -21.96
N ILE A 323 0.37 -20.47 -21.77
CA ILE A 323 0.58 -19.30 -22.61
C ILE A 323 2.05 -19.39 -23.05
N GLU A 324 2.33 -19.21 -24.33
CA GLU A 324 3.72 -19.16 -24.80
C GLU A 324 4.34 -17.82 -24.42
N SER A 325 5.34 -17.86 -23.54
CA SER A 325 6.05 -16.66 -23.09
C SER A 325 6.97 -16.14 -24.19
N CYS A 326 6.57 -15.08 -24.87
CA CYS A 326 7.47 -14.29 -25.70
C CYS A 326 8.54 -13.66 -24.76
N PRO A 327 9.85 -13.82 -25.00
CA PRO A 327 10.87 -13.56 -23.98
C PRO A 327 10.99 -12.09 -23.52
N ASN A 328 10.50 -11.13 -24.32
CA ASN A 328 10.78 -9.70 -24.16
C ASN A 328 9.55 -8.92 -23.62
N ASP A 329 8.97 -9.38 -22.51
CA ASP A 329 7.80 -8.76 -21.86
C ASP A 329 8.14 -7.54 -20.94
N ASP A 330 9.41 -7.32 -20.63
CA ASP A 330 9.94 -6.16 -19.89
C ASP A 330 11.01 -5.45 -20.74
N LEU A 331 10.92 -4.13 -20.90
CA LEU A 331 11.87 -3.35 -21.71
C LEU A 331 13.30 -3.40 -21.16
N VAL A 332 13.47 -3.65 -19.86
CA VAL A 332 14.80 -3.76 -19.23
C VAL A 332 15.60 -4.94 -19.79
N ASN A 333 14.94 -5.96 -20.38
CA ASN A 333 15.58 -7.15 -20.95
C ASN A 333 16.06 -6.98 -22.40
N LEU A 334 15.81 -5.84 -23.05
CA LEU A 334 16.19 -5.64 -24.46
C LEU A 334 17.72 -5.60 -24.64
N GLU A 335 18.25 -6.26 -25.67
CA GLU A 335 19.69 -6.30 -25.96
C GLU A 335 20.26 -4.94 -26.38
N PHE A 336 19.49 -4.16 -27.14
CA PHE A 336 19.84 -2.81 -27.59
C PHE A 336 18.86 -1.80 -27.00
N LEU A 337 19.38 -0.65 -26.53
CA LEU A 337 18.59 0.40 -25.89
C LEU A 337 18.84 1.75 -26.55
N ASP A 338 18.39 1.87 -27.79
CA ASP A 338 18.11 3.14 -28.42
C ASP A 338 16.60 3.46 -28.33
N GLU A 339 16.25 4.71 -28.63
CA GLU A 339 14.84 5.13 -28.68
C GLU A 339 14.07 4.31 -29.71
N ASP A 340 14.64 4.10 -30.91
CA ASP A 340 13.97 3.45 -32.03
C ASP A 340 13.63 1.96 -31.80
N THR A 341 14.44 1.20 -31.06
CA THR A 341 14.12 -0.17 -30.65
C THR A 341 12.97 -0.19 -29.64
N ILE A 342 12.96 0.73 -28.67
CA ILE A 342 11.86 0.84 -27.70
C ILE A 342 10.54 1.16 -28.43
N ILE A 343 10.53 2.12 -29.36
CA ILE A 343 9.36 2.41 -30.19
C ILE A 343 8.92 1.18 -30.97
N SER A 344 9.86 0.53 -31.66
CA SER A 344 9.54 -0.54 -32.61
C SER A 344 9.09 -1.82 -31.91
N HIS A 345 9.59 -2.09 -30.70
CA HIS A 345 9.10 -3.16 -29.83
C HIS A 345 7.70 -2.86 -29.28
N LEU A 346 7.45 -1.63 -28.78
CA LEU A 346 6.12 -1.22 -28.33
C LEU A 346 5.10 -1.19 -29.47
N GLN A 347 5.52 -0.81 -30.69
CA GLN A 347 4.68 -0.89 -31.89
C GLN A 347 4.37 -2.34 -32.22
N LYS A 348 5.38 -3.22 -32.34
CA LYS A 348 5.16 -4.64 -32.63
C LYS A 348 4.19 -5.28 -31.64
N ARG A 349 4.36 -5.00 -30.34
CA ARG A 349 3.44 -5.47 -29.28
C ARG A 349 2.03 -4.92 -29.45
N TYR A 350 1.88 -3.63 -29.80
CA TYR A 350 0.59 -3.02 -30.07
C TYR A 350 -0.13 -3.64 -31.29
N ASP A 351 0.62 -3.92 -32.36
CA ASP A 351 0.13 -4.60 -33.56
C ASP A 351 -0.25 -6.06 -33.26
N GLU A 352 0.43 -6.72 -32.32
CA GLU A 352 0.10 -8.04 -31.72
C GLU A 352 -0.99 -7.97 -30.61
N LEU A 353 -1.66 -6.83 -30.45
CA LEU A 353 -2.68 -6.52 -29.41
C LEU A 353 -2.19 -6.61 -27.95
N GLN A 354 -0.89 -6.75 -27.72
CA GLN A 354 -0.25 -6.74 -26.40
C GLN A 354 -0.07 -5.31 -25.89
N VAL A 355 -1.18 -4.69 -25.47
CA VAL A 355 -1.24 -3.30 -24.97
C VAL A 355 -0.44 -3.02 -23.69
N TYR A 356 0.02 -4.05 -23.00
CA TYR A 356 0.75 -3.96 -21.74
C TYR A 356 2.21 -4.41 -21.89
N THR A 357 3.13 -3.66 -21.29
CA THR A 357 4.57 -3.97 -21.27
C THR A 357 5.18 -3.51 -19.94
N TYR A 358 6.12 -4.25 -19.35
CA TYR A 358 6.78 -3.83 -18.12
C TYR A 358 8.01 -2.93 -18.38
N VAL A 359 8.36 -2.11 -17.38
CA VAL A 359 9.64 -1.39 -17.24
C VAL A 359 10.09 -1.56 -15.80
N GLY A 360 10.72 -2.70 -15.49
CA GLY A 360 10.85 -3.12 -14.10
C GLY A 360 9.46 -3.12 -13.43
N ASP A 361 9.32 -2.48 -12.27
CA ASP A 361 8.07 -2.51 -11.49
C ASP A 361 6.98 -1.53 -12.00
N ILE A 362 7.24 -0.84 -13.11
CA ILE A 362 6.30 0.07 -13.77
C ILE A 362 5.56 -0.70 -14.87
N LEU A 363 4.25 -0.47 -15.00
CA LEU A 363 3.46 -0.98 -16.12
C LEU A 363 3.22 0.14 -17.15
N ILE A 364 3.64 -0.07 -18.39
CA ILE A 364 3.18 0.71 -19.55
C ILE A 364 1.85 0.13 -20.04
N ALA A 365 0.88 1.00 -20.32
CA ALA A 365 -0.41 0.67 -20.88
C ALA A 365 -0.70 1.55 -22.11
N LEU A 366 -0.70 0.98 -23.31
CA LEU A 366 -1.05 1.69 -24.55
C LEU A 366 -2.57 1.61 -24.79
N ASN A 367 -3.22 2.74 -25.10
CA ASN A 367 -4.66 2.73 -25.35
C ASN A 367 -5.01 1.99 -26.68
N PRO A 368 -5.73 0.85 -26.65
CA PRO A 368 -6.11 0.15 -27.88
C PRO A 368 -7.13 0.89 -28.75
N PHE A 369 -7.88 1.85 -28.18
CA PHE A 369 -9.11 2.42 -28.76
C PHE A 369 -10.18 1.39 -29.18
N GLN A 370 -10.08 0.13 -28.70
CA GLN A 370 -11.04 -0.94 -28.92
C GLN A 370 -11.13 -1.87 -27.69
N ASN A 371 -12.26 -2.57 -27.55
CA ASN A 371 -12.47 -3.50 -26.44
C ASN A 371 -11.70 -4.81 -26.65
N LEU A 372 -10.92 -5.22 -25.64
CA LEU A 372 -10.14 -6.46 -25.65
C LEU A 372 -10.74 -7.49 -24.66
N SER A 373 -10.72 -8.78 -25.00
CA SER A 373 -11.30 -9.87 -24.20
C SER A 373 -10.48 -10.25 -22.95
N ILE A 374 -9.32 -9.63 -22.76
CA ILE A 374 -8.35 -9.86 -21.67
C ILE A 374 -8.88 -9.44 -20.28
N TYR A 375 -9.95 -8.64 -20.20
CA TYR A 375 -10.52 -8.16 -18.94
C TYR A 375 -11.60 -9.08 -18.35
N SER A 376 -11.84 -10.26 -18.92
CA SER A 376 -12.89 -11.16 -18.44
C SER A 376 -12.57 -11.77 -17.05
N PRO A 377 -13.58 -12.19 -16.26
CA PRO A 377 -13.37 -12.84 -14.95
C PRO A 377 -12.54 -14.13 -14.97
N ARG A 378 -12.24 -14.69 -16.15
CA ARG A 378 -11.28 -15.79 -16.32
C ARG A 378 -9.85 -15.29 -16.09
N PHE A 379 -9.47 -14.14 -16.65
CA PHE A 379 -8.17 -13.52 -16.42
C PHE A 379 -8.03 -13.01 -14.98
N SER A 380 -9.10 -12.52 -14.35
CA SER A 380 -9.05 -12.19 -12.91
C SER A 380 -8.73 -13.38 -12.00
N LYS A 381 -8.97 -14.62 -12.44
CA LYS A 381 -8.50 -15.84 -11.77
C LYS A 381 -7.06 -16.22 -12.13
N LEU A 382 -6.62 -15.93 -13.35
CA LEU A 382 -5.27 -16.23 -13.85
C LEU A 382 -4.18 -15.43 -13.13
N TYR A 383 -4.46 -14.17 -12.77
CA TYR A 383 -3.51 -13.28 -12.09
C TYR A 383 -3.58 -13.33 -10.55
N HIS A 384 -4.50 -14.10 -9.96
CA HIS A 384 -4.71 -14.11 -8.50
C HIS A 384 -3.63 -14.92 -7.75
N GLY A 385 -2.78 -14.23 -6.98
CA GLY A 385 -1.74 -14.86 -6.14
C GLY A 385 -0.61 -15.52 -6.95
N VAL A 386 -0.39 -15.07 -8.19
CA VAL A 386 0.60 -15.60 -9.13
C VAL A 386 1.77 -14.64 -9.26
N LYS A 387 3.00 -15.15 -9.42
CA LYS A 387 4.17 -14.26 -9.52
C LYS A 387 4.19 -13.53 -10.87
N ARG A 388 4.72 -12.29 -10.85
CA ARG A 388 4.87 -11.42 -12.02
C ARG A 388 5.65 -12.06 -13.20
N SER A 389 6.47 -13.08 -12.93
CA SER A 389 7.21 -13.86 -13.92
C SER A 389 6.40 -14.95 -14.65
N ASP A 390 5.22 -15.30 -14.16
CA ASP A 390 4.54 -16.55 -14.53
C ASP A 390 3.39 -16.31 -15.53
N ASN A 391 3.03 -15.04 -15.77
CA ASN A 391 2.01 -14.56 -16.71
C ASN A 391 2.54 -13.31 -17.44
N PRO A 392 2.03 -12.98 -18.65
CA PRO A 392 2.42 -11.77 -19.38
C PRO A 392 1.99 -10.46 -18.66
N PRO A 393 2.49 -9.29 -19.09
CA PRO A 393 2.15 -8.00 -18.51
C PRO A 393 0.64 -7.71 -18.56
N HIS A 394 0.05 -7.31 -17.43
CA HIS A 394 -1.36 -6.97 -17.37
C HIS A 394 -1.70 -6.08 -16.18
N ILE A 395 -2.70 -5.20 -16.31
CA ILE A 395 -3.17 -4.32 -15.24
C ILE A 395 -3.63 -5.08 -13.98
N PHE A 396 -4.16 -6.30 -14.16
CA PHE A 396 -4.52 -7.19 -13.05
C PHE A 396 -3.30 -7.69 -12.26
N ALA A 397 -2.12 -7.83 -12.88
CA ALA A 397 -0.91 -8.22 -12.16
C ALA A 397 -0.45 -7.11 -11.21
N THR A 398 -0.56 -5.83 -11.61
CA THR A 398 -0.31 -4.68 -10.71
C THR A 398 -1.35 -4.62 -9.57
N ALA A 399 -2.62 -4.93 -9.85
CA ALA A 399 -3.67 -4.94 -8.83
C ALA A 399 -3.50 -6.09 -7.81
N ASP A 400 -3.15 -7.32 -8.24
CA ASP A 400 -2.82 -8.41 -7.32
C ASP A 400 -1.51 -8.11 -6.58
N ALA A 401 -0.46 -7.60 -7.24
CA ALA A 401 0.79 -7.22 -6.57
C ALA A 401 0.59 -6.20 -5.43
N ALA A 402 -0.26 -5.19 -5.63
CA ALA A 402 -0.65 -4.27 -4.56
C ALA A 402 -1.44 -5.00 -3.44
N TYR A 403 -2.42 -5.84 -3.79
CA TYR A 403 -3.19 -6.60 -2.80
C TYR A 403 -2.33 -7.57 -1.97
N GLN A 404 -1.41 -8.31 -2.61
CA GLN A 404 -0.46 -9.18 -1.91
C GLN A 404 0.52 -8.36 -1.07
N GLY A 405 1.00 -7.20 -1.56
CA GLY A 405 1.86 -6.30 -0.78
C GLY A 405 1.19 -5.78 0.49
N MET A 406 -0.09 -5.41 0.41
CA MET A 406 -0.91 -5.05 1.57
C MET A 406 -1.00 -6.21 2.57
N MET A 407 -1.34 -7.41 2.10
CA MET A 407 -1.56 -8.59 2.95
C MET A 407 -0.27 -9.16 3.56
N ALA A 408 0.85 -9.11 2.83
CA ALA A 408 2.13 -9.67 3.27
C ALA A 408 2.91 -8.75 4.22
N PHE A 409 2.80 -7.43 4.05
CA PHE A 409 3.56 -6.45 4.83
C PHE A 409 2.73 -5.63 5.83
N CYS A 410 1.40 -5.81 5.86
CA CYS A 410 0.47 -5.03 6.68
C CYS A 410 0.63 -3.50 6.48
N LYS A 411 0.90 -3.08 5.24
CA LYS A 411 1.13 -1.68 4.85
C LYS A 411 0.11 -1.25 3.81
N ASP A 412 -0.41 -0.03 3.96
CA ASP A 412 -1.22 0.63 2.94
C ASP A 412 -0.45 0.73 1.60
N GLN A 413 -1.19 0.76 0.50
CA GLN A 413 -0.65 0.75 -0.87
C GLN A 413 -1.27 1.89 -1.67
N CYS A 414 -0.55 2.40 -2.68
CA CYS A 414 -1.03 3.47 -3.56
C CYS A 414 -0.75 3.11 -5.02
N ILE A 415 -1.78 2.96 -5.85
CA ILE A 415 -1.63 2.74 -7.29
C ILE A 415 -1.81 4.07 -8.00
N ILE A 416 -0.77 4.54 -8.68
CA ILE A 416 -0.66 5.88 -9.27
C ILE A 416 -0.72 5.74 -10.79
N ILE A 417 -1.79 6.27 -11.39
CA ILE A 417 -2.06 6.15 -12.82
C ILE A 417 -1.82 7.52 -13.46
N SER A 418 -0.91 7.59 -14.43
CA SER A 418 -0.44 8.85 -15.03
C SER A 418 -0.24 8.71 -16.54
N GLY A 419 -0.22 9.82 -17.27
CA GLY A 419 -0.22 9.85 -18.74
C GLY A 419 -1.06 10.99 -19.31
N GLU A 420 -1.02 11.17 -20.62
CA GLU A 420 -1.69 12.28 -21.33
C GLU A 420 -3.24 12.20 -21.27
N SER A 421 -3.94 13.27 -21.66
CA SER A 421 -5.41 13.26 -21.73
C SER A 421 -5.90 12.35 -22.88
N GLY A 422 -6.82 11.42 -22.57
CA GLY A 422 -7.26 10.36 -23.48
C GLY A 422 -6.37 9.10 -23.54
N ALA A 423 -5.32 9.00 -22.71
CA ALA A 423 -4.43 7.83 -22.70
C ALA A 423 -4.99 6.57 -22.01
N GLY A 424 -6.21 6.59 -21.44
CA GLY A 424 -6.84 5.41 -20.81
C GLY A 424 -6.65 5.27 -19.28
N LYS A 425 -6.38 6.38 -18.57
CA LYS A 425 -6.17 6.38 -17.11
C LYS A 425 -7.40 5.91 -16.31
N THR A 426 -8.57 6.50 -16.59
CA THR A 426 -9.83 6.17 -15.89
C THR A 426 -10.30 4.74 -16.15
N GLU A 427 -10.10 4.22 -17.37
CA GLU A 427 -10.32 2.80 -17.70
C GLU A 427 -9.38 1.89 -16.89
N SER A 428 -8.09 2.23 -16.83
CA SER A 428 -7.11 1.49 -16.02
C SER A 428 -7.50 1.50 -14.54
N ALA A 429 -7.99 2.63 -14.02
CA ALA A 429 -8.51 2.75 -12.65
C ALA A 429 -9.74 1.87 -12.42
N HIS A 430 -10.69 1.84 -13.37
CA HIS A 430 -11.87 0.99 -13.30
C HIS A 430 -11.49 -0.50 -13.28
N LEU A 431 -10.57 -0.93 -14.14
CA LEU A 431 -10.06 -2.30 -14.20
C LEU A 431 -9.33 -2.72 -12.91
N ILE A 432 -8.56 -1.80 -12.30
CA ILE A 432 -7.93 -2.03 -10.98
C ILE A 432 -9.01 -2.23 -9.89
N VAL A 433 -10.04 -1.37 -9.83
CA VAL A 433 -11.15 -1.51 -8.86
C VAL A 433 -11.91 -2.81 -9.09
N GLN A 434 -12.21 -3.15 -10.34
CA GLN A 434 -12.88 -4.40 -10.72
C GLN A 434 -12.10 -5.64 -10.24
N HIS A 435 -10.78 -5.60 -10.34
CA HIS A 435 -9.90 -6.68 -9.89
C HIS A 435 -9.74 -6.72 -8.36
N LEU A 436 -9.45 -5.60 -7.69
CA LEU A 436 -9.36 -5.53 -6.22
C LEU A 436 -10.67 -5.96 -5.53
N THR A 437 -11.82 -5.60 -6.09
CA THR A 437 -13.15 -6.03 -5.59
C THR A 437 -13.48 -7.49 -5.95
N PHE A 438 -12.70 -8.13 -6.82
CA PHE A 438 -12.74 -9.58 -7.04
C PHE A 438 -11.80 -10.32 -6.07
N LEU A 439 -10.61 -9.78 -5.80
CA LEU A 439 -9.62 -10.35 -4.89
C LEU A 439 -10.11 -10.37 -3.43
N GLY A 440 -10.59 -9.22 -2.93
CA GLY A 440 -10.95 -9.04 -1.52
C GLY A 440 -12.33 -9.59 -1.14
N LYS A 441 -12.58 -10.86 -1.48
CA LYS A 441 -13.78 -11.72 -1.26
C LYS A 441 -14.76 -11.23 -0.16
N GLY A 442 -15.56 -10.20 -0.48
CA GLY A 442 -16.60 -9.69 0.41
C GLY A 442 -17.89 -10.49 0.30
N ASN A 443 -18.46 -10.90 1.44
CA ASN A 443 -19.77 -11.57 1.49
C ASN A 443 -20.91 -10.68 0.96
N ASN A 444 -20.74 -9.36 1.01
CA ASN A 444 -21.73 -8.36 0.57
C ASN A 444 -21.61 -8.10 -0.94
N ARG A 445 -22.25 -8.96 -1.75
CA ARG A 445 -22.37 -8.79 -3.21
C ARG A 445 -22.86 -7.37 -3.59
N THR A 446 -23.83 -6.86 -2.84
CA THR A 446 -24.39 -5.51 -3.00
C THR A 446 -23.36 -4.39 -2.86
N LEU A 447 -22.42 -4.49 -1.90
CA LEU A 447 -21.36 -3.49 -1.72
C LEU A 447 -20.40 -3.47 -2.93
N ARG A 448 -20.07 -4.64 -3.48
CA ARG A 448 -19.27 -4.75 -4.71
C ARG A 448 -19.95 -4.10 -5.90
N GLU A 449 -21.24 -4.35 -6.08
CA GLU A 449 -22.03 -3.77 -7.17
C GLU A 449 -22.14 -2.24 -7.00
N LYS A 450 -22.36 -1.74 -5.78
CA LYS A 450 -22.32 -0.29 -5.47
C LYS A 450 -20.97 0.36 -5.79
N ILE A 451 -19.85 -0.23 -5.38
CA ILE A 451 -18.50 0.34 -5.63
C ILE A 451 -18.23 0.52 -7.12
N LEU A 452 -18.72 -0.40 -7.97
CA LEU A 452 -18.54 -0.31 -9.42
C LEU A 452 -19.46 0.72 -10.08
N GLN A 453 -20.73 0.80 -9.67
CA GLN A 453 -21.71 1.78 -10.20
C GLN A 453 -21.41 3.24 -9.82
N VAL A 454 -20.51 3.48 -8.85
CA VAL A 454 -20.07 4.83 -8.48
C VAL A 454 -19.21 5.50 -9.54
N ASN A 455 -18.50 4.75 -10.39
CA ASN A 455 -17.69 5.34 -11.47
C ASN A 455 -18.55 6.13 -12.47
N PRO A 456 -19.54 5.54 -13.17
CA PRO A 456 -20.39 6.27 -14.12
C PRO A 456 -21.07 7.51 -13.51
N LEU A 457 -21.55 7.41 -12.27
CA LEU A 457 -22.21 8.52 -11.58
C LEU A 457 -21.25 9.71 -11.35
N VAL A 458 -20.04 9.46 -10.83
CA VAL A 458 -19.08 10.55 -10.60
C VAL A 458 -18.53 11.09 -11.93
N GLU A 459 -18.36 10.25 -12.95
CA GLU A 459 -17.92 10.69 -14.28
C GLU A 459 -18.96 11.59 -14.98
N ALA A 460 -20.26 11.31 -14.87
CA ALA A 460 -21.29 12.17 -15.45
C ALA A 460 -21.25 13.62 -14.91
N PHE A 461 -20.89 13.80 -13.63
CA PHE A 461 -20.75 15.13 -13.00
C PHE A 461 -19.31 15.68 -13.01
N GLY A 462 -18.29 14.83 -13.20
CA GLY A 462 -16.88 15.22 -13.11
C GLY A 462 -16.15 15.32 -14.45
N ASN A 463 -16.71 14.74 -15.52
CA ASN A 463 -16.08 14.66 -16.84
C ASN A 463 -16.81 15.51 -17.87
N ALA A 464 -16.09 15.91 -18.93
CA ALA A 464 -16.60 16.67 -20.05
C ALA A 464 -15.86 16.33 -21.36
N CYS A 465 -16.47 16.70 -22.49
CA CYS A 465 -15.80 16.65 -23.79
C CYS A 465 -14.88 17.87 -23.97
N THR A 466 -13.57 17.62 -24.05
CA THR A 466 -12.54 18.59 -24.47
C THR A 466 -12.23 18.44 -25.96
N ALA A 467 -11.41 19.35 -26.50
CA ALA A 467 -10.93 19.23 -27.89
C ALA A 467 -10.11 17.94 -28.13
N ILE A 468 -9.52 17.35 -27.08
CA ILE A 468 -8.65 16.17 -27.19
C ILE A 468 -9.41 14.87 -26.84
N ASN A 469 -10.28 14.87 -25.84
CA ASN A 469 -10.93 13.66 -25.31
C ASN A 469 -12.44 13.89 -25.07
N HIS A 470 -13.27 12.91 -25.47
CA HIS A 470 -14.73 13.02 -25.36
C HIS A 470 -15.28 12.73 -23.96
N ASN A 471 -14.60 11.88 -23.17
CA ASN A 471 -14.89 11.65 -21.75
C ASN A 471 -13.63 12.03 -20.94
N SER A 472 -13.43 13.33 -20.72
CA SER A 472 -12.22 13.85 -20.06
C SER A 472 -12.51 14.26 -18.62
N SER A 473 -11.86 13.59 -17.67
CA SER A 473 -11.91 13.95 -16.24
C SER A 473 -11.47 15.40 -16.04
N ARG A 474 -12.31 16.22 -15.41
CA ARG A 474 -12.06 17.64 -15.07
C ARG A 474 -11.91 17.87 -13.56
N PHE A 475 -11.55 16.82 -12.84
CA PHE A 475 -11.23 16.78 -11.42
C PHE A 475 -10.24 15.64 -11.17
N GLY A 476 -9.53 15.68 -10.03
CA GLY A 476 -8.71 14.58 -9.53
C GLY A 476 -9.51 13.68 -8.57
N LYS A 477 -9.35 12.37 -8.73
CA LYS A 477 -10.08 11.31 -8.02
C LYS A 477 -9.10 10.40 -7.28
N TYR A 478 -9.17 10.40 -5.96
CA TYR A 478 -8.45 9.43 -5.13
C TYR A 478 -9.44 8.49 -4.46
N LEU A 479 -9.41 7.21 -4.84
CA LEU A 479 -10.30 6.17 -4.32
C LEU A 479 -9.55 5.31 -3.31
N GLU A 480 -9.92 5.43 -2.04
CA GLU A 480 -9.43 4.65 -0.90
C GLU A 480 -10.32 3.41 -0.74
N MET A 481 -9.89 2.25 -1.25
CA MET A 481 -10.54 0.96 -0.97
C MET A 481 -10.08 0.43 0.39
N LYS A 482 -11.02 0.00 1.24
CA LYS A 482 -10.75 -0.43 2.62
C LYS A 482 -10.93 -1.93 2.79
N PHE A 483 -9.97 -2.56 3.47
CA PHE A 483 -9.91 -4.01 3.67
C PHE A 483 -9.78 -4.37 5.15
N THR A 484 -10.34 -5.53 5.53
CA THR A 484 -10.02 -6.17 6.82
C THR A 484 -8.55 -6.61 6.83
N PRO A 485 -7.97 -6.89 8.01
CA PRO A 485 -6.70 -7.63 8.11
C PRO A 485 -6.76 -9.02 7.44
N THR A 486 -7.96 -9.57 7.21
CA THR A 486 -8.21 -10.81 6.46
C THR A 486 -8.42 -10.61 4.95
N GLY A 487 -8.27 -9.38 4.45
CA GLY A 487 -8.33 -9.04 3.01
C GLY A 487 -9.72 -8.83 2.42
N ALA A 488 -10.80 -8.92 3.20
CA ALA A 488 -12.15 -8.69 2.70
C ALA A 488 -12.45 -7.19 2.54
N VAL A 489 -13.09 -6.78 1.43
CA VAL A 489 -13.51 -5.39 1.20
C VAL A 489 -14.57 -4.99 2.23
N ILE A 490 -14.23 -4.02 3.07
CA ILE A 490 -15.10 -3.41 4.09
C ILE A 490 -15.97 -2.31 3.48
N GLY A 491 -15.42 -1.54 2.53
CA GLY A 491 -16.05 -0.35 1.96
C GLY A 491 -15.05 0.47 1.15
N ALA A 492 -15.46 1.66 0.74
CA ALA A 492 -14.60 2.57 -0.03
C ALA A 492 -14.90 4.05 0.29
N LYS A 493 -13.94 4.92 -0.04
CA LYS A 493 -14.05 6.37 0.13
C LYS A 493 -13.39 7.08 -1.06
N ILE A 494 -14.09 8.05 -1.64
CA ILE A 494 -13.58 8.93 -2.69
C ILE A 494 -13.19 10.28 -2.07
N SER A 495 -11.95 10.70 -2.29
CA SER A 495 -11.51 12.08 -2.09
C SER A 495 -11.50 12.79 -3.46
N GLU A 496 -12.23 13.89 -3.55
CA GLU A 496 -12.32 14.77 -4.73
C GLU A 496 -11.30 15.92 -4.63
N TYR A 497 -10.72 16.29 -5.77
CA TYR A 497 -9.74 17.37 -5.86
C TYR A 497 -9.93 18.19 -7.13
N LEU A 498 -9.67 19.50 -7.04
CA LEU A 498 -9.35 20.35 -8.21
C LEU A 498 -10.38 20.30 -9.37
N LEU A 499 -11.68 20.37 -9.05
CA LEU A 499 -12.77 20.45 -10.03
C LEU A 499 -12.70 21.75 -10.85
N GLU A 500 -12.77 21.64 -12.18
CA GLU A 500 -12.76 22.75 -13.15
C GLU A 500 -14.10 23.52 -13.18
N LYS A 501 -14.47 24.16 -12.06
CA LYS A 501 -15.78 24.84 -11.87
C LYS A 501 -16.10 25.86 -12.96
N SER A 502 -15.09 26.52 -13.57
CA SER A 502 -15.27 27.50 -14.64
C SER A 502 -15.93 26.93 -15.90
N ARG A 503 -15.81 25.62 -16.15
CA ARG A 503 -16.49 24.95 -17.29
C ARG A 503 -18.02 25.04 -17.23
N VAL A 504 -18.60 25.21 -16.03
CA VAL A 504 -20.05 25.36 -15.83
C VAL A 504 -20.60 26.56 -16.60
N ILE A 505 -19.87 27.68 -16.61
CA ILE A 505 -20.33 28.97 -17.15
C ILE A 505 -19.83 29.25 -18.58
N LYS A 506 -18.69 28.67 -18.98
CA LYS A 506 -18.00 29.01 -20.24
C LYS A 506 -17.11 27.86 -20.71
N GLN A 507 -17.19 27.51 -21.98
CA GLN A 507 -16.39 26.44 -22.60
C GLN A 507 -15.54 26.99 -23.75
N ALA A 508 -14.47 26.28 -24.11
CA ALA A 508 -13.64 26.63 -25.27
C ALA A 508 -14.28 26.16 -26.59
N ILE A 509 -13.79 26.68 -27.73
CA ILE A 509 -14.33 26.36 -29.06
C ILE A 509 -14.12 24.86 -29.34
N GLY A 510 -15.23 24.13 -29.54
CA GLY A 510 -15.23 22.68 -29.77
C GLY A 510 -15.35 21.83 -28.50
N GLU A 511 -15.45 22.45 -27.32
CA GLU A 511 -15.66 21.75 -26.05
C GLU A 511 -17.14 21.78 -25.60
N LYS A 512 -17.49 20.88 -24.67
CA LYS A 512 -18.81 20.85 -24.02
C LYS A 512 -18.68 21.10 -22.51
N ASN A 513 -19.81 21.38 -21.88
CA ASN A 513 -19.97 21.44 -20.42
C ASN A 513 -19.91 20.01 -19.83
N PHE A 514 -20.06 19.86 -18.51
CA PHE A 514 -20.14 18.55 -17.84
C PHE A 514 -21.28 17.68 -18.41
N HIS A 515 -21.03 16.38 -18.55
CA HIS A 515 -21.94 15.47 -19.26
C HIS A 515 -23.37 15.44 -18.70
N ILE A 516 -23.52 15.52 -17.38
CA ILE A 516 -24.82 15.50 -16.69
C ILE A 516 -25.80 16.58 -17.21
N PHE A 517 -25.32 17.76 -17.62
CA PHE A 517 -26.23 18.80 -18.16
C PHE A 517 -26.89 18.37 -19.47
N TYR A 518 -26.16 17.68 -20.35
CA TYR A 518 -26.68 17.17 -21.62
C TYR A 518 -27.54 15.91 -21.40
N TYR A 519 -27.10 14.99 -20.54
CA TYR A 519 -27.87 13.79 -20.20
C TYR A 519 -29.21 14.14 -19.53
N MET A 520 -29.18 15.03 -18.53
CA MET A 520 -30.40 15.49 -17.85
C MET A 520 -31.36 16.21 -18.80
N TYR A 521 -30.88 17.16 -19.60
CA TYR A 521 -31.76 17.90 -20.50
C TYR A 521 -32.37 16.98 -21.58
N ALA A 522 -31.58 16.06 -22.16
CA ALA A 522 -32.10 15.07 -23.11
C ALA A 522 -33.06 14.07 -22.46
N GLY A 523 -32.73 13.55 -21.28
CA GLY A 523 -33.59 12.66 -20.52
C GLY A 523 -34.94 13.28 -20.16
N LEU A 524 -34.93 14.54 -19.68
CA LEU A 524 -36.15 15.29 -19.38
C LEU A 524 -36.96 15.64 -20.63
N TYR A 525 -36.33 15.83 -21.80
CA TYR A 525 -37.01 15.98 -23.10
C TYR A 525 -37.74 14.69 -23.47
N HIS A 526 -37.03 13.56 -23.50
CA HIS A 526 -37.59 12.24 -23.86
C HIS A 526 -38.49 11.60 -22.79
N GLN A 527 -38.76 12.30 -21.69
CA GLN A 527 -39.72 11.95 -20.63
C GLN A 527 -40.84 13.01 -20.46
N ASP A 528 -40.94 14.01 -21.35
CA ASP A 528 -41.91 15.13 -21.30
C ASP A 528 -41.89 15.97 -20.00
N LYS A 529 -40.76 15.95 -19.26
CA LYS A 529 -40.61 16.57 -17.93
C LYS A 529 -39.92 17.94 -17.94
N LEU A 530 -39.46 18.47 -19.08
CA LEU A 530 -38.78 19.79 -19.15
C LEU A 530 -39.62 20.90 -18.49
N LYS A 531 -40.93 20.91 -18.71
CA LYS A 531 -41.87 21.88 -18.12
C LYS A 531 -41.93 21.79 -16.59
N THR A 532 -41.85 20.59 -16.02
CA THR A 532 -41.78 20.38 -14.56
C THR A 532 -40.52 20.99 -13.95
N TYR A 533 -39.42 20.99 -14.70
CA TYR A 533 -38.14 21.61 -14.31
C TYR A 533 -37.94 23.02 -14.89
N ARG A 534 -39.00 23.65 -15.44
CA ARG A 534 -38.99 24.99 -16.06
C ARG A 534 -37.82 25.20 -17.03
N LEU A 535 -37.55 24.20 -17.88
CA LEU A 535 -36.52 24.29 -18.94
C LEU A 535 -37.18 24.56 -20.31
N PRO A 536 -36.55 25.36 -21.19
CA PRO A 536 -37.11 25.71 -22.50
C PRO A 536 -37.07 24.53 -23.48
N ASP A 537 -38.21 24.23 -24.14
CA ASP A 537 -38.35 23.11 -25.09
C ASP A 537 -37.68 23.34 -26.46
N LYS A 538 -37.37 24.59 -26.83
CA LYS A 538 -37.00 24.99 -28.21
C LYS A 538 -35.61 25.62 -28.36
N THR A 539 -35.04 26.14 -27.29
CA THR A 539 -33.77 26.87 -27.28
C THR A 539 -32.85 26.28 -26.20
N PRO A 540 -31.57 26.01 -26.50
CA PRO A 540 -30.65 25.48 -25.49
C PRO A 540 -30.31 26.58 -24.46
N PRO A 541 -30.34 26.31 -23.14
CA PRO A 541 -29.88 27.27 -22.13
C PRO A 541 -28.44 27.72 -22.34
N ARG A 542 -28.14 28.98 -21.98
CA ARG A 542 -26.86 29.68 -22.28
C ARG A 542 -25.60 28.92 -21.90
N TYR A 543 -25.63 28.15 -20.80
CA TYR A 543 -24.48 27.38 -20.31
C TYR A 543 -24.24 26.05 -21.03
N ILE A 544 -25.18 25.56 -21.85
CA ILE A 544 -24.96 24.40 -22.74
C ILE A 544 -24.95 24.80 -24.22
N ASP A 545 -25.51 25.96 -24.58
CA ASP A 545 -25.41 26.50 -25.93
C ASP A 545 -23.96 26.81 -26.31
N SER A 546 -23.59 26.39 -27.50
CA SER A 546 -22.27 26.64 -28.06
C SER A 546 -22.47 26.99 -29.53
N ARG A 547 -22.12 28.23 -29.90
CA ARG A 547 -22.42 28.90 -31.18
C ARG A 547 -21.99 28.18 -32.48
N HIS A 548 -21.36 27.00 -32.36
CA HIS A 548 -20.89 26.16 -33.47
C HIS A 548 -21.36 24.69 -33.37
N CYS A 549 -22.07 24.28 -32.33
CA CYS A 549 -22.54 22.90 -32.14
C CYS A 549 -24.07 22.85 -32.17
N LYS A 550 -24.66 21.91 -32.90
CA LYS A 550 -26.11 21.79 -33.05
C LYS A 550 -26.75 21.06 -31.86
N VAL A 551 -26.56 21.60 -30.65
CA VAL A 551 -26.93 20.97 -29.36
C VAL A 551 -28.37 20.43 -29.37
N MET A 552 -29.36 21.22 -29.84
CA MET A 552 -30.75 20.75 -29.95
C MET A 552 -30.96 19.62 -30.96
N GLN A 553 -30.22 19.59 -32.07
CA GLN A 553 -30.33 18.51 -33.06
C GLN A 553 -29.70 17.22 -32.52
N ASP A 554 -28.57 17.29 -31.81
CA ASP A 554 -27.99 16.16 -31.09
C ASP A 554 -28.99 15.62 -30.04
N ILE A 555 -29.62 16.48 -29.25
CA ILE A 555 -30.54 16.09 -28.15
C ILE A 555 -31.79 15.35 -28.67
N VAL A 556 -32.38 15.84 -29.76
CA VAL A 556 -33.60 15.23 -30.33
C VAL A 556 -33.28 13.91 -31.06
N SER A 557 -32.11 13.77 -31.68
CA SER A 557 -31.77 12.59 -32.49
C SER A 557 -30.92 11.52 -31.77
N SER A 558 -30.19 11.86 -30.72
CA SER A 558 -29.24 10.95 -30.06
C SER A 558 -29.91 10.07 -29.01
N LYS A 559 -30.16 8.79 -29.39
CA LYS A 559 -30.52 7.73 -28.43
C LYS A 559 -29.50 7.59 -27.29
N LEU A 560 -28.21 7.80 -27.60
CA LEU A 560 -27.10 7.65 -26.65
C LEU A 560 -27.28 8.52 -25.40
N TYR A 561 -27.71 9.78 -25.52
CA TYR A 561 -27.90 10.64 -24.34
C TYR A 561 -29.06 10.18 -23.45
N LYS A 562 -30.10 9.58 -24.04
CA LYS A 562 -31.20 8.96 -23.29
C LYS A 562 -30.72 7.71 -22.55
N GLU A 563 -30.06 6.80 -23.27
CA GLU A 563 -29.50 5.56 -22.70
C GLU A 563 -28.52 5.85 -21.55
N GLN A 564 -27.69 6.89 -21.67
CA GLN A 564 -26.81 7.36 -20.59
C GLN A 564 -27.57 8.01 -19.42
N PHE A 565 -28.65 8.75 -19.67
CA PHE A 565 -29.48 9.30 -18.59
C PHE A 565 -30.21 8.20 -17.82
N ASP A 566 -30.83 7.27 -18.52
CA ASP A 566 -31.55 6.13 -17.93
C ASP A 566 -30.58 5.27 -17.07
N ALA A 567 -29.34 5.04 -17.55
CA ALA A 567 -28.28 4.38 -16.77
C ALA A 567 -27.85 5.18 -15.52
N ILE A 568 -27.81 6.52 -15.58
CA ILE A 568 -27.52 7.36 -14.41
C ILE A 568 -28.68 7.34 -13.39
N GLN A 569 -29.93 7.25 -13.85
CA GLN A 569 -31.07 7.01 -12.95
C GLN A 569 -30.93 5.66 -12.22
N GLU A 570 -30.53 4.60 -12.93
CA GLU A 570 -30.24 3.28 -12.34
C GLU A 570 -29.07 3.35 -11.33
N CYS A 571 -28.01 4.10 -11.64
CA CYS A 571 -26.88 4.29 -10.72
C CYS A 571 -27.30 4.92 -9.40
N PHE A 572 -28.14 5.97 -9.42
CA PHE A 572 -28.67 6.60 -8.20
C PHE A 572 -29.46 5.60 -7.34
N GLN A 573 -30.32 4.79 -7.97
CA GLN A 573 -31.13 3.76 -7.29
C GLN A 573 -30.23 2.66 -6.70
N ASN A 574 -29.31 2.10 -7.49
CA ASN A 574 -28.40 1.02 -7.09
C ASN A 574 -27.48 1.45 -5.93
N ILE A 575 -27.00 2.69 -5.92
CA ILE A 575 -26.16 3.22 -4.83
C ILE A 575 -27.00 3.49 -3.57
N GLY A 576 -28.27 3.87 -3.71
CA GLY A 576 -29.23 4.07 -2.62
C GLY A 576 -29.47 5.54 -2.25
N PHE A 577 -29.53 6.43 -3.25
CA PHE A 577 -30.10 7.77 -3.08
C PHE A 577 -31.63 7.70 -3.03
N THR A 578 -32.28 8.63 -2.32
CA THR A 578 -33.75 8.72 -2.35
C THR A 578 -34.26 9.49 -3.57
N GLU A 579 -35.50 9.26 -4.00
CA GLU A 579 -36.08 10.01 -5.11
C GLU A 579 -36.22 11.51 -4.79
N GLU A 580 -36.42 11.88 -3.53
CA GLU A 580 -36.38 13.27 -3.06
C GLU A 580 -35.00 13.91 -3.24
N GLU A 581 -33.92 13.17 -2.94
CA GLU A 581 -32.54 13.63 -3.14
C GLU A 581 -32.23 13.80 -4.64
N VAL A 582 -32.60 12.83 -5.46
CA VAL A 582 -32.37 12.87 -6.93
C VAL A 582 -33.16 14.01 -7.59
N ASN A 583 -34.42 14.20 -7.21
CA ASN A 583 -35.25 15.34 -7.65
C ASN A 583 -34.60 16.67 -7.22
N SER A 584 -34.14 16.77 -5.97
CA SER A 584 -33.44 17.97 -5.47
C SER A 584 -32.16 18.28 -6.24
N VAL A 585 -31.38 17.26 -6.63
CA VAL A 585 -30.21 17.40 -7.52
C VAL A 585 -30.63 17.95 -8.89
N TYR A 586 -31.65 17.37 -9.53
CA TYR A 586 -32.14 17.84 -10.84
C TYR A 586 -32.75 19.25 -10.79
N ARG A 587 -33.42 19.64 -9.71
CA ARG A 587 -33.91 21.01 -9.51
C ARG A 587 -32.74 22.01 -9.40
N ILE A 588 -31.67 21.69 -8.67
CA ILE A 588 -30.48 22.57 -8.57
C ILE A 588 -29.74 22.66 -9.91
N LEU A 589 -29.58 21.55 -10.65
CA LEU A 589 -28.98 21.58 -12.00
C LEU A 589 -29.81 22.41 -12.99
N SER A 590 -31.14 22.25 -12.96
CA SER A 590 -32.06 23.03 -13.81
C SER A 590 -32.11 24.50 -13.40
N ALA A 591 -31.94 24.81 -12.11
CA ALA A 591 -31.76 26.16 -11.62
C ALA A 591 -30.48 26.80 -12.17
N ILE A 592 -29.33 26.10 -12.14
CA ILE A 592 -28.07 26.59 -12.71
C ILE A 592 -28.24 26.94 -14.20
N LEU A 593 -28.93 26.09 -14.98
CA LEU A 593 -29.21 26.37 -16.40
C LEU A 593 -30.10 27.61 -16.60
N ASN A 594 -31.13 27.80 -15.77
CA ASN A 594 -31.98 29.00 -15.82
C ASN A 594 -31.28 30.26 -15.31
N THR A 595 -30.46 30.17 -14.25
CA THR A 595 -29.63 31.25 -13.75
C THR A 595 -28.71 31.77 -14.86
N GLY A 596 -28.14 30.89 -15.69
CA GLY A 596 -27.35 31.30 -16.86
C GLY A 596 -28.14 32.08 -17.92
N ASN A 597 -29.46 31.90 -18.01
CA ASN A 597 -30.30 32.65 -18.93
C ASN A 597 -30.66 34.06 -18.43
N ILE A 598 -30.36 34.41 -17.17
CA ILE A 598 -30.58 35.76 -16.63
C ILE A 598 -29.65 36.74 -17.35
N GLU A 599 -30.24 37.79 -17.93
CA GLU A 599 -29.53 38.87 -18.60
C GLU A 599 -29.56 40.15 -17.75
N PHE A 600 -28.70 41.11 -18.09
CA PHE A 600 -28.58 42.37 -17.36
C PHE A 600 -28.49 43.55 -18.34
N ALA A 601 -29.29 44.58 -18.10
CA ALA A 601 -29.29 45.85 -18.82
C ALA A 601 -28.85 47.00 -17.90
N ALA A 602 -28.38 48.11 -18.46
CA ALA A 602 -28.02 49.31 -17.70
C ALA A 602 -29.19 50.31 -17.68
N ILE A 603 -29.56 50.81 -16.51
CA ILE A 603 -30.56 51.88 -16.40
C ILE A 603 -29.88 53.22 -16.66
N THR A 604 -30.20 53.86 -17.79
CA THR A 604 -29.71 55.22 -18.10
C THR A 604 -30.57 56.28 -17.42
N SER A 605 -30.21 56.68 -16.20
CA SER A 605 -30.89 57.76 -15.45
C SER A 605 -29.96 58.95 -15.23
N GLN A 606 -30.52 60.17 -15.11
CA GLN A 606 -29.74 61.42 -15.04
C GLN A 606 -28.82 61.54 -13.81
N HIS A 607 -29.00 60.69 -12.79
CA HIS A 607 -28.21 60.73 -11.54
C HIS A 607 -27.64 59.37 -11.10
N GLN A 608 -27.87 58.29 -11.86
CA GLN A 608 -27.25 56.97 -11.61
C GLN A 608 -26.90 56.30 -12.94
N THR A 609 -25.60 56.13 -13.20
CA THR A 609 -25.03 55.47 -14.39
C THR A 609 -24.72 53.98 -14.19
N ASP A 610 -24.55 53.57 -12.93
CA ASP A 610 -23.87 52.31 -12.59
C ASP A 610 -24.85 51.18 -12.18
N LYS A 611 -26.16 51.41 -12.31
CA LYS A 611 -27.20 50.46 -11.89
C LYS A 611 -27.59 49.48 -13.00
N SER A 612 -27.49 48.19 -12.71
CA SER A 612 -28.05 47.11 -13.53
C SER A 612 -29.50 46.76 -13.17
N GLU A 613 -30.20 46.19 -14.14
CA GLU A 613 -31.56 45.66 -14.04
C GLU A 613 -31.68 44.35 -14.83
N VAL A 614 -32.63 43.48 -14.48
CA VAL A 614 -32.91 42.21 -15.18
C VAL A 614 -34.08 42.43 -16.14
N PRO A 615 -33.87 42.53 -17.46
CA PRO A 615 -34.96 42.76 -18.41
C PRO A 615 -35.82 41.51 -18.68
N ASN A 616 -35.38 40.32 -18.27
CA ASN A 616 -36.04 39.05 -18.56
C ASN A 616 -36.55 38.32 -17.30
N SER A 617 -37.59 38.88 -16.68
CA SER A 617 -38.23 38.36 -15.45
C SER A 617 -38.51 36.84 -15.48
N GLU A 618 -38.96 36.29 -16.63
CA GLU A 618 -39.23 34.85 -16.77
C GLU A 618 -38.02 33.96 -16.38
N ALA A 619 -36.79 34.34 -16.78
CA ALA A 619 -35.59 33.57 -16.45
C ALA A 619 -35.24 33.64 -14.96
N LEU A 620 -35.43 34.81 -14.35
CA LEU A 620 -35.27 35.06 -12.92
C LEU A 620 -36.30 34.28 -12.10
N GLU A 621 -37.59 34.37 -12.43
CA GLU A 621 -38.68 33.64 -11.79
C GLU A 621 -38.51 32.12 -11.90
N ASN A 622 -38.06 31.63 -13.05
CA ASN A 622 -37.77 30.22 -13.25
C ASN A 622 -36.58 29.75 -12.38
N ALA A 623 -35.50 30.53 -12.30
CA ALA A 623 -34.38 30.24 -11.39
C ALA A 623 -34.82 30.28 -9.91
N ALA A 624 -35.51 31.33 -9.49
CA ALA A 624 -36.00 31.52 -8.11
C ALA A 624 -36.95 30.40 -7.66
N SER A 625 -37.90 30.00 -8.51
CA SER A 625 -38.83 28.90 -8.21
C SER A 625 -38.16 27.52 -8.14
N LEU A 626 -37.10 27.27 -8.92
CA LEU A 626 -36.33 26.03 -8.84
C LEU A 626 -35.42 25.98 -7.62
N LEU A 627 -34.88 27.12 -7.19
CA LEU A 627 -34.14 27.27 -5.93
C LEU A 627 -35.07 27.36 -4.70
N SER A 628 -36.38 27.55 -4.88
CA SER A 628 -37.37 27.81 -3.82
C SER A 628 -37.01 29.03 -2.96
N ILE A 629 -36.84 30.18 -3.62
CA ILE A 629 -36.43 31.49 -3.08
C ILE A 629 -37.33 32.59 -3.70
N GLY A 630 -37.49 33.75 -3.06
CA GLY A 630 -38.21 34.89 -3.64
C GLY A 630 -37.51 35.50 -4.87
N PRO A 631 -38.22 35.82 -5.96
CA PRO A 631 -37.60 36.38 -7.16
C PRO A 631 -37.03 37.79 -6.92
N GLU A 632 -37.68 38.61 -6.09
CA GLU A 632 -37.22 39.95 -5.72
C GLU A 632 -35.93 39.89 -4.89
N GLU A 633 -35.86 38.99 -3.89
CA GLU A 633 -34.65 38.74 -3.08
C GLU A 633 -33.45 38.35 -3.96
N LEU A 634 -33.69 37.49 -4.95
CA LEU A 634 -32.68 37.06 -5.92
C LEU A 634 -32.25 38.20 -6.84
N GLN A 635 -33.18 39.04 -7.30
CA GLN A 635 -32.86 40.21 -8.12
C GLN A 635 -32.03 41.23 -7.34
N GLU A 636 -32.38 41.54 -6.10
CA GLU A 636 -31.63 42.48 -5.26
C GLU A 636 -30.19 41.97 -5.02
N ALA A 637 -30.02 40.70 -4.65
CA ALA A 637 -28.70 40.12 -4.39
C ALA A 637 -27.83 39.93 -5.65
N LEU A 638 -28.41 39.96 -6.86
CA LEU A 638 -27.67 39.99 -8.14
C LEU A 638 -27.34 41.43 -8.58
N THR A 639 -28.28 42.36 -8.46
CA THR A 639 -28.17 43.74 -8.97
C THR A 639 -27.56 44.73 -7.96
N SER A 640 -27.42 44.34 -6.70
CA SER A 640 -26.78 45.12 -5.63
C SER A 640 -25.80 44.27 -4.82
N GLN A 641 -24.95 44.93 -4.02
CA GLN A 641 -24.07 44.30 -3.05
C GLN A 641 -24.10 45.11 -1.75
N CYS A 642 -24.34 44.44 -0.62
CA CYS A 642 -24.19 45.06 0.70
C CYS A 642 -22.74 44.90 1.18
N VAL A 643 -22.11 46.00 1.56
CA VAL A 643 -20.74 46.02 2.09
C VAL A 643 -20.76 46.64 3.48
N VAL A 644 -20.55 45.81 4.50
CA VAL A 644 -20.37 46.28 5.88
C VAL A 644 -18.95 46.81 6.03
N THR A 645 -18.81 48.09 6.40
CA THR A 645 -17.52 48.70 6.73
C THR A 645 -17.63 49.45 8.05
N ARG A 646 -16.80 49.07 9.04
CA ARG A 646 -16.73 49.72 10.37
C ARG A 646 -18.07 49.78 11.14
N GLY A 647 -18.99 48.85 10.84
CA GLY A 647 -20.34 48.79 11.42
C GLY A 647 -21.43 49.43 10.55
N GLU A 648 -21.08 50.18 9.51
CA GLU A 648 -22.05 50.77 8.56
C GLU A 648 -22.32 49.81 7.39
N THR A 649 -23.59 49.52 7.12
CA THR A 649 -24.05 48.76 5.95
C THR A 649 -24.20 49.68 4.74
N ILE A 650 -23.24 49.64 3.80
CA ILE A 650 -23.31 50.41 2.56
C ILE A 650 -23.83 49.50 1.43
N ILE A 651 -25.06 49.73 0.98
CA ILE A 651 -25.61 49.11 -0.22
C ILE A 651 -25.05 49.84 -1.45
N ARG A 652 -24.49 49.09 -2.40
CA ARG A 652 -24.03 49.60 -3.70
C ARG A 652 -24.73 48.84 -4.82
N THR A 653 -25.10 49.54 -5.89
CA THR A 653 -25.63 48.91 -7.10
C THR A 653 -24.48 48.29 -7.91
N ASN A 654 -24.72 47.12 -8.49
CA ASN A 654 -23.78 46.43 -9.37
C ASN A 654 -23.96 46.92 -10.81
N THR A 655 -22.85 47.15 -11.50
CA THR A 655 -22.86 47.37 -12.96
C THR A 655 -23.24 46.09 -13.70
N VAL A 656 -23.62 46.20 -14.99
CA VAL A 656 -24.01 45.06 -15.84
C VAL A 656 -22.97 43.93 -15.85
N ASN A 657 -21.68 44.28 -16.00
CA ASN A 657 -20.59 43.32 -15.91
C ASN A 657 -20.53 42.69 -14.51
N LYS A 658 -20.66 43.50 -13.45
CA LYS A 658 -20.54 43.00 -12.08
C LYS A 658 -21.68 42.07 -11.68
N ALA A 659 -22.91 42.34 -12.12
CA ALA A 659 -24.04 41.45 -11.92
C ALA A 659 -23.85 40.11 -12.67
N ALA A 660 -23.26 40.14 -13.87
CA ALA A 660 -22.87 38.94 -14.60
C ALA A 660 -21.79 38.13 -13.87
N ASP A 661 -20.74 38.76 -13.31
CA ASP A 661 -19.74 38.07 -12.47
C ASP A 661 -20.41 37.34 -11.30
N VAL A 662 -21.42 37.97 -10.67
CA VAL A 662 -22.10 37.43 -9.48
C VAL A 662 -23.01 36.26 -9.85
N ARG A 663 -23.78 36.36 -10.94
CA ARG A 663 -24.56 35.25 -11.53
C ARG A 663 -23.66 34.05 -11.85
N ASP A 664 -22.49 34.30 -12.42
CA ASP A 664 -21.54 33.26 -12.83
C ASP A 664 -20.81 32.66 -11.60
N ALA A 665 -20.47 33.48 -10.59
CA ALA A 665 -19.95 33.02 -9.30
C ALA A 665 -20.96 32.15 -8.54
N MET A 666 -22.23 32.57 -8.49
CA MET A 666 -23.35 31.79 -7.94
C MET A 666 -23.47 30.43 -8.64
N SER A 667 -23.43 30.41 -9.98
CA SER A 667 -23.53 29.20 -10.79
C SER A 667 -22.37 28.22 -10.52
N LYS A 668 -21.12 28.72 -10.47
CA LYS A 668 -19.93 27.93 -10.09
C LYS A 668 -20.03 27.38 -8.66
N ALA A 669 -20.51 28.19 -7.72
CA ALA A 669 -20.60 27.82 -6.31
C ALA A 669 -21.70 26.78 -6.04
N LEU A 670 -22.86 26.91 -6.69
CA LEU A 670 -23.93 25.91 -6.67
C LEU A 670 -23.41 24.55 -7.15
N TYR A 671 -22.80 24.50 -8.34
CA TYR A 671 -22.29 23.24 -8.91
C TYR A 671 -21.19 22.61 -8.06
N GLY A 672 -20.21 23.41 -7.62
CA GLY A 672 -19.08 22.92 -6.81
C GLY A 672 -19.51 22.37 -5.45
N ARG A 673 -20.51 22.99 -4.78
CA ARG A 673 -21.07 22.47 -3.53
C ARG A 673 -21.94 21.23 -3.77
N LEU A 674 -22.72 21.21 -4.85
CA LEU A 674 -23.56 20.06 -5.23
C LEU A 674 -22.71 18.81 -5.51
N PHE A 675 -21.64 18.93 -6.31
CA PHE A 675 -20.70 17.83 -6.57
C PHE A 675 -20.09 17.29 -5.27
N SER A 676 -19.61 18.18 -4.41
CA SER A 676 -19.03 17.83 -3.11
C SER A 676 -20.05 17.18 -2.16
N TRP A 677 -21.33 17.56 -2.22
CA TRP A 677 -22.39 16.87 -1.50
C TRP A 677 -22.66 15.47 -2.07
N ILE A 678 -22.69 15.29 -3.40
CA ILE A 678 -22.86 13.97 -4.04
C ILE A 678 -21.72 13.02 -3.62
N VAL A 679 -20.47 13.48 -3.65
CA VAL A 679 -19.31 12.69 -3.20
C VAL A 679 -19.37 12.40 -1.69
N ASN A 680 -19.77 13.36 -0.85
CA ASN A 680 -20.00 13.11 0.59
C ASN A 680 -21.16 12.11 0.84
N ARG A 681 -22.22 12.13 0.02
CA ARG A 681 -23.37 11.21 0.11
C ARG A 681 -22.98 9.80 -0.30
N ILE A 682 -22.27 9.64 -1.42
CA ILE A 682 -21.63 8.38 -1.84
C ILE A 682 -20.72 7.84 -0.72
N ASN A 683 -19.84 8.67 -0.17
CA ASN A 683 -18.95 8.29 0.95
C ASN A 683 -19.70 7.88 2.22
N SER A 684 -20.96 8.32 2.40
CA SER A 684 -21.81 7.90 3.52
C SER A 684 -22.52 6.58 3.23
N LEU A 685 -22.82 6.27 1.96
CA LEU A 685 -23.45 5.02 1.50
C LEU A 685 -22.45 3.88 1.23
N LEU A 686 -21.14 4.19 1.16
CA LEU A 686 -20.03 3.23 1.03
C LEU A 686 -19.24 3.01 2.35
N GLN A 687 -19.64 3.67 3.44
CA GLN A 687 -19.06 3.44 4.77
C GLN A 687 -19.62 2.14 5.39
N PRO A 688 -18.79 1.37 6.11
CA PRO A 688 -19.24 0.16 6.79
C PRO A 688 -20.12 0.45 8.00
N ASP A 689 -20.93 -0.53 8.38
CA ASP A 689 -21.76 -0.46 9.58
C ASP A 689 -20.92 -0.30 10.85
N THR A 690 -21.29 0.69 11.66
CA THR A 690 -20.52 1.14 12.84
C THR A 690 -20.40 0.07 13.92
N SER A 691 -21.19 -1.01 13.85
CA SER A 691 -21.18 -2.16 14.77
C SER A 691 -19.93 -3.03 14.70
N ILE A 692 -19.18 -3.00 13.59
CA ILE A 692 -18.02 -3.88 13.36
C ILE A 692 -16.68 -3.13 13.58
N CYS A 693 -16.60 -1.86 13.21
CA CYS A 693 -15.32 -1.18 12.96
C CYS A 693 -14.71 -0.40 14.15
N VAL A 694 -15.00 -0.75 15.40
CA VAL A 694 -14.47 -0.03 16.59
C VAL A 694 -13.12 -0.58 17.08
N ALA A 695 -12.74 -1.80 16.68
CA ALA A 695 -11.59 -2.51 17.25
C ALA A 695 -10.38 -2.71 16.30
N GLU A 696 -10.55 -2.63 14.98
CA GLU A 696 -9.51 -3.00 14.01
C GLU A 696 -9.01 -1.84 13.15
N SER A 697 -7.68 -1.75 12.99
CA SER A 697 -7.03 -0.81 12.07
C SER A 697 -7.06 -1.37 10.65
N GLY A 698 -8.14 -1.11 9.91
CA GLY A 698 -8.30 -1.54 8.52
C GLY A 698 -7.21 -1.01 7.58
N MET A 699 -6.83 -1.84 6.61
CA MET A 699 -5.80 -1.55 5.59
C MET A 699 -6.42 -0.87 4.37
N ASN A 700 -5.65 -0.04 3.67
CA ASN A 700 -6.13 0.78 2.56
C ASN A 700 -5.30 0.56 1.28
N VAL A 701 -5.98 0.38 0.14
CA VAL A 701 -5.39 0.55 -1.19
C VAL A 701 -5.97 1.83 -1.79
N GLY A 702 -5.12 2.85 -1.91
CA GLY A 702 -5.44 4.09 -2.62
C GLY A 702 -5.22 3.92 -4.12
N ILE A 703 -6.11 4.49 -4.93
CA ILE A 703 -6.01 4.51 -6.39
C ILE A 703 -6.14 5.97 -6.82
N LEU A 704 -5.11 6.51 -7.47
CA LEU A 704 -5.10 7.88 -8.00
C LEU A 704 -5.37 7.88 -9.50
N ASP A 705 -6.53 8.43 -9.88
CA ASP A 705 -6.86 8.83 -11.24
C ASP A 705 -6.96 10.36 -11.28
N ILE A 706 -5.97 11.01 -11.88
CA ILE A 706 -5.89 12.46 -12.02
C ILE A 706 -5.94 12.85 -13.50
N PHE A 707 -6.35 14.08 -13.80
CA PHE A 707 -6.22 14.64 -15.15
C PHE A 707 -4.77 14.51 -15.67
N GLY A 708 -4.61 14.34 -16.98
CA GLY A 708 -3.28 14.32 -17.59
C GLY A 708 -2.66 15.71 -17.67
N PHE A 709 -1.40 15.79 -18.08
CA PHE A 709 -0.80 17.02 -18.57
C PHE A 709 -1.60 17.56 -19.77
N GLU A 710 -1.81 18.88 -19.84
CA GLU A 710 -2.60 19.53 -20.90
C GLU A 710 -1.85 20.71 -21.53
N ASN A 711 -1.76 20.71 -22.87
CA ASN A 711 -1.22 21.81 -23.66
C ASN A 711 -2.09 22.05 -24.90
N PHE A 712 -2.99 23.02 -24.80
CA PHE A 712 -3.89 23.46 -25.87
C PHE A 712 -3.32 24.67 -26.64
N LYS A 713 -3.96 25.04 -27.75
CA LYS A 713 -3.62 26.25 -28.53
C LYS A 713 -3.72 27.56 -27.74
N LYS A 714 -4.46 27.57 -26.62
CA LYS A 714 -4.49 28.63 -25.62
C LYS A 714 -4.68 27.99 -24.24
N ASN A 715 -3.69 28.08 -23.36
CA ASN A 715 -3.77 27.57 -21.99
C ASN A 715 -4.17 28.69 -21.03
N SER A 716 -4.98 28.37 -20.02
CA SER A 716 -5.44 29.31 -18.99
C SER A 716 -5.03 28.84 -17.58
N PHE A 717 -5.54 29.52 -16.56
CA PHE A 717 -5.24 29.25 -15.15
C PHE A 717 -5.57 27.81 -14.72
N GLU A 718 -6.61 27.23 -15.32
CA GLU A 718 -7.02 25.84 -15.12
C GLU A 718 -5.93 24.85 -15.60
N GLN A 719 -5.36 25.08 -16.80
CA GLN A 719 -4.25 24.27 -17.31
C GLN A 719 -2.97 24.48 -16.49
N LEU A 720 -2.75 25.68 -15.94
CA LEU A 720 -1.60 25.94 -15.07
C LEU A 720 -1.70 25.10 -13.79
N CYS A 721 -2.85 25.12 -13.11
CA CYS A 721 -3.13 24.24 -11.97
C CYS A 721 -2.96 22.75 -12.32
N ILE A 722 -3.52 22.32 -13.46
CA ILE A 722 -3.41 20.94 -13.96
C ILE A 722 -1.95 20.50 -14.16
N ASN A 723 -1.13 21.35 -14.78
CA ASN A 723 0.26 21.03 -15.09
C ASN A 723 1.16 21.11 -13.84
N ILE A 724 0.92 22.04 -12.91
CA ILE A 724 1.61 22.08 -11.60
C ILE A 724 1.36 20.80 -10.80
N ALA A 725 0.12 20.27 -10.82
CA ALA A 725 -0.18 19.02 -10.13
C ALA A 725 0.48 17.80 -10.81
N ASN A 726 0.61 17.78 -12.14
CA ASN A 726 1.37 16.75 -12.86
C ASN A 726 2.89 16.85 -12.58
N GLU A 727 3.47 18.06 -12.59
CA GLU A 727 4.86 18.34 -12.20
C GLU A 727 5.18 17.77 -10.80
N GLN A 728 4.27 18.00 -9.85
CA GLN A 728 4.40 17.56 -8.47
C GLN A 728 4.31 16.03 -8.29
N ILE A 729 3.52 15.35 -9.14
CA ILE A 729 3.42 13.89 -9.18
C ILE A 729 4.64 13.28 -9.88
N GLN A 730 5.20 13.94 -10.91
CA GLN A 730 6.44 13.52 -11.53
C GLN A 730 7.63 13.65 -10.55
N PHE A 731 7.68 14.70 -9.72
CA PHE A 731 8.67 14.79 -8.64
C PHE A 731 8.55 13.62 -7.66
N TYR A 732 7.32 13.30 -7.21
CA TYR A 732 7.08 12.12 -6.36
C TYR A 732 7.56 10.82 -7.03
N PHE A 733 7.33 10.65 -8.34
CA PHE A 733 7.86 9.52 -9.10
C PHE A 733 9.39 9.50 -9.16
N ASN A 734 10.04 10.62 -9.51
CA ASN A 734 11.50 10.72 -9.58
C ASN A 734 12.16 10.38 -8.23
N GLN A 735 11.61 10.88 -7.12
CA GLN A 735 12.06 10.55 -5.77
C GLN A 735 11.86 9.07 -5.43
N HIS A 736 10.68 8.50 -5.71
CA HIS A 736 10.38 7.09 -5.36
C HIS A 736 11.04 6.05 -6.27
N ILE A 737 11.40 6.38 -7.51
CA ILE A 737 12.13 5.48 -8.40
C ILE A 737 13.64 5.67 -8.24
N PHE A 738 14.15 6.90 -8.39
CA PHE A 738 15.59 7.14 -8.50
C PHE A 738 16.28 7.40 -7.16
N ALA A 739 15.72 8.26 -6.30
CA ALA A 739 16.37 8.55 -5.01
C ALA A 739 16.35 7.33 -4.07
N LEU A 740 15.26 6.54 -4.05
CA LEU A 740 15.24 5.26 -3.33
C LEU A 740 16.19 4.20 -3.93
N GLU A 741 16.43 4.21 -5.25
CA GLU A 741 17.41 3.32 -5.90
C GLU A 741 18.85 3.73 -5.55
N GLN A 742 19.17 5.03 -5.55
CA GLN A 742 20.44 5.56 -5.05
C GLN A 742 20.66 5.21 -3.56
N MET A 743 19.65 5.40 -2.70
CA MET A 743 19.73 5.07 -1.27
C MET A 743 19.94 3.56 -1.03
N GLU A 744 19.28 2.68 -1.80
CA GLU A 744 19.50 1.24 -1.72
C GLU A 744 20.95 0.89 -2.09
N TYR A 745 21.48 1.43 -3.20
CA TYR A 745 22.87 1.23 -3.61
C TYR A 745 23.85 1.75 -2.54
N GLN A 746 23.66 2.96 -2.02
CA GLN A 746 24.48 3.54 -0.94
C GLN A 746 24.46 2.67 0.33
N SER A 747 23.30 2.17 0.75
CA SER A 747 23.15 1.35 1.96
C SER A 747 23.89 0.00 1.86
N GLU A 748 23.88 -0.59 0.67
CA GLU A 748 24.52 -1.86 0.35
C GLU A 748 26.00 -1.69 -0.07
N GLY A 749 26.48 -0.46 -0.25
CA GLY A 749 27.86 -0.16 -0.65
C GLY A 749 28.14 -0.37 -2.15
N VAL A 750 27.10 -0.29 -2.97
CA VAL A 750 27.16 -0.27 -4.44
C VAL A 750 27.34 1.19 -4.90
N ASP A 751 28.04 1.40 -6.01
CA ASP A 751 28.17 2.73 -6.62
C ASP A 751 26.81 3.29 -7.05
N ALA A 752 26.45 4.46 -6.51
CA ALA A 752 25.20 5.16 -6.78
C ALA A 752 25.34 6.29 -7.82
N SER A 753 26.57 6.60 -8.29
CA SER A 753 26.80 7.58 -9.36
C SER A 753 26.23 7.14 -10.72
N LEU A 754 25.98 5.83 -10.89
CA LEU A 754 25.33 5.20 -12.04
C LEU A 754 23.86 5.59 -12.27
N VAL A 755 23.31 6.53 -11.50
CA VAL A 755 21.88 6.90 -11.48
C VAL A 755 21.71 8.42 -11.56
N GLU A 756 22.04 9.01 -12.72
CA GLU A 756 21.71 10.41 -13.01
C GLU A 756 20.24 10.56 -13.43
N TYR A 757 19.54 11.57 -12.91
CA TYR A 757 18.17 11.91 -13.31
C TYR A 757 17.91 13.41 -13.20
N GLU A 758 16.96 13.96 -13.98
CA GLU A 758 16.56 15.37 -13.86
C GLU A 758 15.67 15.59 -12.61
N ASP A 759 16.16 16.34 -11.62
CA ASP A 759 15.33 16.82 -10.51
C ASP A 759 14.51 18.05 -10.93
N ASN A 760 13.18 17.91 -10.90
CA ASN A 760 12.24 19.00 -11.19
C ASN A 760 11.82 19.78 -9.92
N ARG A 761 12.50 19.61 -8.78
CA ARG A 761 12.35 20.47 -7.61
C ARG A 761 12.49 21.98 -7.89
N PRO A 762 13.45 22.48 -8.70
CA PRO A 762 13.61 23.94 -8.89
C PRO A 762 12.39 24.62 -9.53
N ILE A 763 11.67 23.93 -10.41
CA ILE A 763 10.43 24.43 -11.01
C ILE A 763 9.25 24.33 -10.02
N LEU A 764 9.22 23.32 -9.14
CA LEU A 764 8.22 23.25 -8.07
C LEU A 764 8.41 24.33 -7.00
N ASP A 765 9.65 24.67 -6.63
CA ASP A 765 9.92 25.81 -5.76
C ASP A 765 9.47 27.13 -6.43
N MET A 766 9.77 27.34 -7.72
CA MET A 766 9.23 28.49 -8.49
C MET A 766 7.69 28.59 -8.43
N PHE A 767 6.96 27.47 -8.39
CA PHE A 767 5.50 27.46 -8.27
C PHE A 767 4.98 27.67 -6.84
N LEU A 768 5.55 26.96 -5.87
CA LEU A 768 4.92 26.69 -4.56
C LEU A 768 5.61 27.37 -3.36
N HIS A 769 6.84 27.86 -3.53
CA HIS A 769 7.63 28.45 -2.45
C HIS A 769 7.02 29.76 -1.92
N LYS A 770 7.37 30.14 -0.68
CA LYS A 770 6.87 31.36 -0.04
C LYS A 770 8.02 32.20 0.51
N PRO A 771 8.00 33.54 0.35
CA PRO A 771 6.86 34.33 -0.14
C PRO A 771 6.76 34.51 -1.67
N MET A 772 7.80 34.17 -2.45
CA MET A 772 7.95 34.62 -3.86
C MET A 772 7.54 33.63 -4.96
N GLY A 773 6.99 32.44 -4.64
CA GLY A 773 6.51 31.51 -5.67
C GLY A 773 5.32 32.05 -6.46
N LEU A 774 5.14 31.60 -7.71
CA LEU A 774 4.15 32.08 -8.67
C LEU A 774 2.72 32.14 -8.07
N LEU A 775 2.28 31.09 -7.38
CA LEU A 775 0.95 31.06 -6.74
C LEU A 775 0.82 32.04 -5.57
N SER A 776 1.94 32.42 -4.93
CA SER A 776 1.97 33.40 -3.83
C SER A 776 1.86 34.83 -4.36
N LEU A 777 2.59 35.15 -5.44
CA LEU A 777 2.48 36.44 -6.16
C LEU A 777 1.08 36.66 -6.74
N LEU A 778 0.50 35.62 -7.36
CA LEU A 778 -0.88 35.63 -7.86
C LEU A 778 -1.88 35.91 -6.73
N ASP A 779 -1.69 35.29 -5.57
CA ASP A 779 -2.52 35.49 -4.37
C ASP A 779 -2.42 36.90 -3.78
N GLU A 780 -1.30 37.58 -4.00
CA GLU A 780 -1.07 38.96 -3.54
C GLU A 780 -1.80 39.95 -4.46
N GLU A 781 -1.57 39.90 -5.77
CA GLU A 781 -2.28 40.73 -6.77
C GLU A 781 -3.80 40.49 -6.71
N SER A 782 -4.23 39.24 -6.49
CA SER A 782 -5.66 38.90 -6.36
C SER A 782 -6.34 39.63 -5.18
N ARG A 783 -5.59 40.06 -4.16
CA ARG A 783 -6.12 40.82 -3.02
C ARG A 783 -6.13 42.34 -3.26
N PHE A 784 -5.33 42.84 -4.19
CA PHE A 784 -5.21 44.27 -4.47
C PHE A 784 -6.37 44.75 -5.37
N PRO A 785 -7.18 45.76 -4.96
CA PRO A 785 -8.39 46.13 -5.72
C PRO A 785 -8.15 46.68 -7.12
N GLN A 786 -6.99 47.31 -7.35
CA GLN A 786 -6.62 47.96 -8.62
C GLN A 786 -5.68 47.10 -9.49
N ALA A 787 -5.28 45.90 -9.05
CA ALA A 787 -4.42 45.01 -9.85
C ALA A 787 -5.16 44.48 -11.08
N THR A 788 -4.42 44.33 -12.18
CA THR A 788 -4.90 43.86 -13.48
C THR A 788 -4.05 42.66 -13.94
N ASP A 789 -4.53 41.91 -14.94
CA ASP A 789 -3.75 40.79 -15.48
C ASP A 789 -2.42 41.24 -16.13
N GLN A 790 -2.25 42.54 -16.44
CA GLN A 790 -0.96 43.11 -16.85
C GLN A 790 -0.02 43.32 -15.66
N THR A 791 -0.47 43.93 -14.55
CA THR A 791 0.40 44.12 -13.36
C THR A 791 0.87 42.78 -12.79
N LEU A 792 0.07 41.74 -12.95
CA LEU A 792 0.45 40.36 -12.66
C LEU A 792 1.60 39.83 -13.55
N VAL A 793 1.58 40.12 -14.86
CA VAL A 793 2.67 39.75 -15.79
C VAL A 793 3.95 40.50 -15.45
N ASP A 794 3.86 41.81 -15.25
CA ASP A 794 5.01 42.67 -14.91
C ASP A 794 5.68 42.15 -13.62
N LYS A 795 4.86 41.84 -12.60
CA LYS A 795 5.33 41.28 -11.33
C LYS A 795 5.93 39.87 -11.48
N PHE A 796 5.46 39.05 -12.41
CA PHE A 796 6.12 37.78 -12.74
C PHE A 796 7.48 38.01 -13.43
N GLU A 797 7.61 39.00 -14.33
CA GLU A 797 8.89 39.31 -15.00
C GLU A 797 9.98 39.78 -14.03
N ASP A 798 9.61 40.55 -13.01
CA ASP A 798 10.56 41.01 -11.99
C ASP A 798 10.96 39.93 -10.98
N ASN A 799 10.04 39.04 -10.59
CA ASN A 799 10.28 38.11 -9.48
C ASN A 799 10.64 36.68 -9.92
N LEU A 800 10.26 36.22 -11.12
CA LEU A 800 10.41 34.82 -11.56
C LEU A 800 11.53 34.62 -12.60
N ARG A 801 12.64 35.35 -12.47
CA ARG A 801 13.78 35.32 -13.42
C ARG A 801 14.61 34.03 -13.30
N CYS A 802 14.12 32.93 -13.85
CA CYS A 802 14.78 31.60 -13.81
C CYS A 802 14.85 30.94 -15.21
N LYS A 803 15.63 29.86 -15.33
CA LYS A 803 15.79 29.06 -16.59
C LYS A 803 14.46 28.54 -17.16
N TYR A 804 13.45 28.35 -16.31
CA TYR A 804 12.19 27.67 -16.65
C TYR A 804 11.06 28.61 -17.08
N PHE A 805 11.20 29.93 -16.90
CA PHE A 805 10.17 30.94 -17.15
C PHE A 805 10.64 31.95 -18.21
N TRP A 806 9.75 32.38 -19.12
CA TRP A 806 10.03 33.46 -20.07
C TRP A 806 8.75 34.20 -20.50
N ILE A 807 8.92 35.42 -21.02
CA ILE A 807 7.85 36.23 -21.60
C ILE A 807 8.11 36.44 -23.11
N PRO A 808 7.11 36.22 -23.98
CA PRO A 808 7.26 36.37 -25.43
C PRO A 808 7.19 37.85 -25.86
N LYS A 809 8.32 38.42 -26.31
CA LYS A 809 8.49 39.83 -26.76
C LYS A 809 7.59 40.33 -27.92
N ARG A 810 6.56 39.58 -28.31
CA ARG A 810 5.57 39.91 -29.36
C ARG A 810 4.13 39.54 -29.00
N MET A 811 3.87 39.07 -27.78
CA MET A 811 2.52 38.72 -27.30
C MET A 811 2.33 39.26 -25.88
N GLU A 812 1.65 40.40 -25.79
CA GLU A 812 1.18 40.98 -24.53
C GLU A 812 0.27 39.99 -23.78
N LEU A 813 0.22 40.11 -22.45
CA LEU A 813 -0.60 39.26 -21.56
C LEU A 813 -0.35 37.73 -21.68
N CYS A 814 0.87 37.30 -22.00
CA CYS A 814 1.26 35.89 -22.05
C CYS A 814 2.59 35.62 -21.33
N PHE A 815 2.76 34.42 -20.77
CA PHE A 815 4.05 33.90 -20.31
C PHE A 815 4.22 32.42 -20.72
N GLY A 816 5.45 31.92 -20.72
CA GLY A 816 5.77 30.53 -21.02
C GLY A 816 6.55 29.85 -19.90
N ILE A 817 6.30 28.55 -19.72
CA ILE A 817 7.00 27.71 -18.74
C ILE A 817 7.50 26.42 -19.39
N LEU A 818 8.73 26.01 -19.05
CA LEU A 818 9.35 24.73 -19.43
C LEU A 818 9.04 23.71 -18.34
N HIS A 819 7.93 23.01 -18.49
CA HIS A 819 7.58 21.85 -17.68
C HIS A 819 8.44 20.64 -18.05
N TYR A 820 8.41 19.58 -17.23
CA TYR A 820 8.98 18.28 -17.60
C TYR A 820 8.43 17.73 -18.93
N ALA A 821 7.15 18.04 -19.25
CA ALA A 821 6.51 17.74 -20.54
C ALA A 821 6.63 18.86 -21.60
N GLY A 822 7.65 19.70 -21.47
CA GLY A 822 8.06 20.67 -22.46
C GLY A 822 7.43 22.06 -22.28
N LYS A 823 7.48 22.85 -23.35
CA LYS A 823 7.14 24.28 -23.31
C LYS A 823 5.64 24.51 -23.45
N VAL A 824 5.03 25.12 -22.43
CA VAL A 824 3.62 25.52 -22.40
C VAL A 824 3.51 27.03 -22.37
N MET A 825 2.63 27.60 -23.21
CA MET A 825 2.33 29.04 -23.24
C MET A 825 0.97 29.30 -22.59
N TYR A 826 0.94 30.19 -21.60
CA TYR A 826 -0.24 30.58 -20.83
C TYR A 826 -0.68 32.01 -21.17
N SER A 827 -2.00 32.20 -21.33
CA SER A 827 -2.65 33.49 -21.59
C SER A 827 -3.25 34.01 -20.29
N VAL A 828 -2.75 35.15 -19.79
CA VAL A 828 -3.04 35.66 -18.43
C VAL A 828 -4.41 36.34 -18.33
N ASN A 829 -5.04 36.69 -19.46
CA ASN A 829 -6.39 37.27 -19.52
C ASN A 829 -7.41 36.47 -18.68
N GLY A 830 -7.92 37.09 -17.61
CA GLY A 830 -8.87 36.56 -16.64
C GLY A 830 -8.24 35.84 -15.43
N PHE A 831 -6.92 35.86 -15.24
CA PHE A 831 -6.26 35.13 -14.15
C PHE A 831 -6.65 35.65 -12.77
N LEU A 832 -6.61 36.97 -12.55
CA LEU A 832 -6.94 37.54 -11.24
C LEU A 832 -8.41 37.30 -10.87
N GLU A 833 -9.32 37.42 -11.84
CA GLU A 833 -10.75 37.13 -11.66
C GLU A 833 -10.98 35.65 -11.28
N LYS A 834 -10.38 34.73 -12.04
CA LYS A 834 -10.44 33.28 -11.78
C LYS A 834 -9.85 32.89 -10.43
N ASN A 835 -8.76 33.52 -9.99
CA ASN A 835 -8.16 33.21 -8.70
C ASN A 835 -8.94 33.78 -7.51
N ARG A 836 -9.67 34.89 -7.70
CA ARG A 836 -10.53 35.49 -6.66
C ARG A 836 -11.71 34.57 -6.29
N ASP A 837 -12.47 34.07 -7.27
CA ASP A 837 -13.64 33.17 -7.13
C ASP A 837 -14.61 33.50 -5.96
N THR A 838 -14.75 34.79 -5.63
CA THR A 838 -15.50 35.26 -4.46
C THR A 838 -17.00 35.33 -4.73
N LEU A 839 -17.78 34.47 -4.07
CA LEU A 839 -19.23 34.60 -3.98
C LEU A 839 -19.61 35.72 -2.98
N PRO A 840 -20.50 36.67 -3.32
CA PRO A 840 -20.96 37.69 -2.38
C PRO A 840 -21.69 37.12 -1.16
N ALA A 841 -21.64 37.85 -0.04
CA ALA A 841 -22.33 37.46 1.19
C ALA A 841 -23.85 37.43 1.02
N ASP A 842 -24.41 38.38 0.27
CA ASP A 842 -25.84 38.55 0.04
C ASP A 842 -26.45 37.31 -0.64
N ILE A 843 -25.80 36.82 -1.71
CA ILE A 843 -26.15 35.55 -2.38
C ILE A 843 -26.06 34.35 -1.42
N VAL A 844 -25.11 34.34 -0.47
CA VAL A 844 -25.01 33.27 0.54
C VAL A 844 -26.13 33.34 1.58
N VAL A 845 -26.63 34.54 1.92
CA VAL A 845 -27.79 34.71 2.81
C VAL A 845 -29.07 34.25 2.09
N VAL A 846 -29.31 34.72 0.87
CA VAL A 846 -30.46 34.33 0.05
C VAL A 846 -30.48 32.82 -0.24
N LEU A 847 -29.32 32.19 -0.50
CA LEU A 847 -29.25 30.73 -0.66
C LEU A 847 -29.43 29.92 0.65
N ARG A 848 -29.55 30.58 1.82
CA ARG A 848 -29.92 29.95 3.10
C ARG A 848 -31.41 30.08 3.45
N THR A 849 -32.13 31.08 2.91
CA THR A 849 -33.58 31.24 3.12
C THR A 849 -34.41 30.20 2.35
N SER A 850 -33.81 29.56 1.34
CA SER A 850 -34.43 28.50 0.53
C SER A 850 -35.15 27.41 1.34
N GLU A 851 -36.38 27.09 0.93
CA GLU A 851 -37.17 25.96 1.45
C GLU A 851 -36.56 24.59 1.08
N ASN A 852 -35.68 24.54 0.09
CA ASN A 852 -35.04 23.31 -0.37
C ASN A 852 -33.97 22.88 0.65
N LYS A 853 -34.31 21.89 1.48
CA LYS A 853 -33.44 21.30 2.52
C LYS A 853 -32.03 20.96 2.02
N LEU A 854 -31.88 20.45 0.79
CA LEU A 854 -30.57 20.16 0.20
C LEU A 854 -29.80 21.47 -0.03
N LEU A 855 -30.41 22.44 -0.70
CA LEU A 855 -29.78 23.72 -0.99
C LEU A 855 -29.37 24.47 0.29
N GLN A 856 -30.26 24.51 1.29
CA GLN A 856 -29.95 25.07 2.60
C GLN A 856 -28.77 24.33 3.27
N GLN A 857 -28.68 23.00 3.16
CA GLN A 857 -27.53 22.23 3.67
C GLN A 857 -26.21 22.63 2.98
N LEU A 858 -26.24 22.87 1.66
CA LEU A 858 -25.07 23.29 0.89
C LEU A 858 -24.49 24.64 1.37
N PHE A 859 -25.34 25.62 1.70
CA PHE A 859 -24.90 26.99 2.07
C PHE A 859 -24.84 27.27 3.58
N SER A 860 -25.40 26.38 4.40
CA SER A 860 -25.24 26.38 5.86
C SER A 860 -24.00 25.62 6.33
N SER A 861 -23.48 24.69 5.54
CA SER A 861 -22.27 23.93 5.90
C SER A 861 -20.99 24.67 5.49
N PRO A 862 -19.96 24.74 6.36
CA PRO A 862 -18.70 25.41 6.03
C PRO A 862 -17.88 24.62 5.01
N LEU A 863 -16.96 25.30 4.34
CA LEU A 863 -15.98 24.69 3.45
C LEU A 863 -14.73 24.25 4.22
N THR A 864 -14.07 23.19 3.73
CA THR A 864 -12.76 22.75 4.21
C THR A 864 -11.64 23.68 3.70
N LYS A 865 -10.42 23.52 4.23
CA LYS A 865 -9.22 24.19 3.69
C LYS A 865 -8.89 23.80 2.23
N THR A 866 -9.51 22.75 1.68
CA THR A 866 -9.40 22.35 0.27
C THR A 866 -10.52 22.93 -0.61
N GLY A 867 -11.52 23.61 -0.04
CA GLY A 867 -12.64 24.19 -0.76
C GLY A 867 -13.84 23.25 -0.98
N ASN A 868 -13.83 22.07 -0.34
CA ASN A 868 -14.89 21.05 -0.40
C ASN A 868 -15.87 21.21 0.77
N LEU A 869 -17.03 20.55 0.74
CA LEU A 869 -18.06 20.65 1.78
C LEU A 869 -17.68 19.83 3.03
N ALA A 870 -17.74 20.45 4.22
CA ALA A 870 -17.35 19.79 5.46
C ALA A 870 -18.39 18.76 5.96
N THR A 871 -17.93 17.54 6.23
CA THR A 871 -18.78 16.42 6.70
C THR A 871 -19.27 16.63 8.13
N SER A 872 -20.53 16.26 8.44
CA SER A 872 -21.25 16.67 9.66
C SER A 872 -20.55 16.34 10.99
N ARG A 873 -19.77 15.25 11.08
CA ARG A 873 -18.97 14.89 12.28
C ARG A 873 -17.94 15.97 12.67
N ALA A 874 -17.45 16.78 11.74
CA ALA A 874 -16.46 17.83 12.02
C ALA A 874 -17.02 19.02 12.84
N ARG A 875 -18.35 19.18 12.87
CA ARG A 875 -19.03 20.29 13.60
C ARG A 875 -18.67 20.31 15.09
N ILE A 876 -18.59 19.13 15.71
CA ILE A 876 -18.35 19.00 17.16
C ILE A 876 -16.94 19.48 17.52
N THR A 877 -15.90 19.04 16.80
CA THR A 877 -14.50 19.37 17.15
C THR A 877 -14.11 20.82 16.87
N ALA A 878 -14.83 21.50 15.98
CA ALA A 878 -14.60 22.92 15.68
C ALA A 878 -15.17 23.84 16.78
N ALA A 879 -16.42 23.60 17.21
CA ALA A 879 -17.09 24.42 18.22
C ALA A 879 -16.42 24.33 19.62
N SER A 880 -15.82 23.19 19.97
CA SER A 880 -15.19 22.99 21.29
C SER A 880 -13.82 23.65 21.49
N ARG A 881 -13.36 24.55 20.60
CA ARG A 881 -12.01 25.15 20.67
C ARG A 881 -11.98 26.68 20.85
N SER A 882 -13.14 27.34 20.96
CA SER A 882 -13.25 28.81 20.92
C SER A 882 -13.88 29.45 22.17
N LEU A 883 -13.95 28.74 23.30
CA LEU A 883 -14.46 29.28 24.57
C LEU A 883 -13.50 29.01 25.72
N PRO A 884 -13.06 30.03 26.49
CA PRO A 884 -12.43 29.85 27.78
C PRO A 884 -13.45 29.33 28.82
N PRO A 885 -13.10 28.37 29.69
CA PRO A 885 -13.96 27.96 30.78
C PRO A 885 -13.86 28.96 31.95
N GLN A 886 -14.98 29.48 32.45
CA GLN A 886 -15.20 29.93 33.85
C GLN A 886 -16.70 30.27 34.07
N LEU A 887 -17.19 29.92 35.28
CA LEU A 887 -18.38 30.42 35.99
C LEU A 887 -19.83 30.02 35.59
N SER A 888 -20.62 29.83 36.67
CA SER A 888 -22.10 29.84 36.80
C SER A 888 -22.97 28.81 36.07
N SER A 889 -23.28 27.74 36.82
CA SER A 889 -24.57 27.03 36.83
C SER A 889 -25.80 27.95 36.65
N GLY A 890 -26.70 27.62 35.71
CA GLY A 890 -27.97 28.34 35.49
C GLY A 890 -28.96 27.58 34.59
N ARG A 891 -30.17 27.34 35.10
CA ARG A 891 -31.27 26.54 34.51
C ARG A 891 -31.59 26.78 33.03
N SER A 892 -31.99 25.70 32.35
CA SER A 892 -32.54 25.72 30.99
C SER A 892 -33.81 26.57 30.84
N LYS A 893 -33.81 27.46 29.85
CA LYS A 893 -34.98 27.83 29.04
C LYS A 893 -34.54 27.87 27.58
N VAL A 894 -35.47 27.54 26.67
CA VAL A 894 -35.25 27.64 25.23
C VAL A 894 -35.94 28.93 24.76
N ASP A 895 -35.17 30.00 24.61
CA ASP A 895 -35.65 31.25 23.99
C ASP A 895 -35.25 31.25 22.51
N THR A 896 -36.26 31.28 21.65
CA THR A 896 -36.14 31.06 20.19
C THR A 896 -35.61 32.29 19.43
N MET A 897 -34.56 32.94 19.95
CA MET A 897 -34.15 34.28 19.48
C MET A 897 -32.62 34.47 19.28
N GLU A 898 -31.81 33.42 19.42
CA GLU A 898 -30.36 33.48 19.13
C GLU A 898 -29.98 33.25 17.66
N MET A 899 -30.94 32.99 16.77
CA MET A 899 -30.66 32.59 15.37
C MET A 899 -30.25 33.74 14.44
N MET A 900 -30.00 34.94 15.00
CA MET A 900 -29.44 36.11 14.31
C MET A 900 -28.16 36.60 15.02
N ARG A 901 -27.02 35.97 14.73
CA ARG A 901 -25.68 36.51 15.04
C ARG A 901 -24.90 36.77 13.75
N HIS A 902 -24.11 37.84 13.77
CA HIS A 902 -23.60 38.64 12.65
C HIS A 902 -22.95 37.91 11.45
N PRO A 903 -23.00 38.49 10.22
CA PRO A 903 -22.36 37.93 9.01
C PRO A 903 -20.82 37.73 9.08
N GLU A 904 -20.15 38.38 10.03
CA GLU A 904 -18.69 38.47 10.11
C GLU A 904 -18.00 37.13 10.37
N GLU A 905 -18.60 36.23 11.15
CA GLU A 905 -17.94 34.95 11.50
C GLU A 905 -17.82 33.99 10.30
N THR A 906 -18.75 34.06 9.34
CA THR A 906 -18.63 33.26 8.09
C THR A 906 -17.79 33.91 7.00
N THR A 907 -17.36 35.17 7.19
CA THR A 907 -16.56 35.92 6.22
C THR A 907 -15.12 36.21 6.69
N ASN A 908 -14.83 36.07 7.99
CA ASN A 908 -13.49 36.27 8.58
C ASN A 908 -12.45 35.17 8.29
N MET A 909 -12.76 34.15 7.48
CA MET A 909 -11.73 33.33 6.85
C MET A 909 -10.99 34.11 5.76
N LYS A 910 -9.94 34.87 6.16
CA LYS A 910 -9.00 35.66 5.34
C LYS A 910 -9.00 35.25 3.84
N ARG A 911 -9.83 35.95 3.04
CA ARG A 911 -10.11 35.76 1.59
C ARG A 911 -9.25 34.68 0.93
N GLN A 912 -9.70 33.42 1.03
CA GLN A 912 -9.02 32.27 0.44
C GLN A 912 -9.34 32.20 -1.06
N THR A 913 -8.29 32.19 -1.87
CA THR A 913 -8.28 32.15 -3.33
C THR A 913 -8.26 30.72 -3.86
N VAL A 914 -8.51 30.55 -5.17
CA VAL A 914 -8.43 29.23 -5.82
C VAL A 914 -7.02 28.65 -5.73
N ALA A 915 -5.96 29.43 -5.91
CA ALA A 915 -4.58 28.98 -5.75
C ALA A 915 -4.26 28.55 -4.30
N SER A 916 -4.82 29.24 -3.29
CA SER A 916 -4.72 28.78 -1.89
C SER A 916 -5.44 27.45 -1.67
N TYR A 917 -6.68 27.26 -2.17
CA TYR A 917 -7.40 25.99 -2.08
C TYR A 917 -6.71 24.87 -2.87
N PHE A 918 -6.17 25.17 -4.05
CA PHE A 918 -5.37 24.27 -4.89
C PHE A 918 -4.17 23.74 -4.12
N ARG A 919 -3.39 24.64 -3.50
CA ARG A 919 -2.17 24.28 -2.77
C ARG A 919 -2.46 23.40 -1.56
N TYR A 920 -3.54 23.65 -0.82
CA TYR A 920 -3.98 22.76 0.27
C TYR A 920 -4.49 21.41 -0.24
N SER A 921 -5.18 21.38 -1.38
CA SER A 921 -5.65 20.15 -2.03
C SER A 921 -4.48 19.24 -2.47
N LEU A 922 -3.46 19.84 -3.07
CA LEU A 922 -2.23 19.15 -3.50
C LEU A 922 -1.45 18.58 -2.30
N MET A 923 -1.35 19.33 -1.20
CA MET A 923 -0.73 18.86 0.04
C MET A 923 -1.51 17.71 0.70
N ASP A 924 -2.85 17.75 0.73
CA ASP A 924 -3.68 16.65 1.25
C ASP A 924 -3.53 15.38 0.40
N LEU A 925 -3.56 15.51 -0.94
CA LEU A 925 -3.34 14.39 -1.86
C LEU A 925 -1.96 13.73 -1.65
N LEU A 926 -0.88 14.51 -1.65
CA LEU A 926 0.48 13.98 -1.39
C LEU A 926 0.58 13.30 -0.03
N SER A 927 -0.05 13.85 1.01
CA SER A 927 -0.03 13.26 2.35
C SER A 927 -0.66 11.87 2.41
N LYS A 928 -1.61 11.56 1.51
CA LYS A 928 -2.22 10.23 1.37
C LYS A 928 -1.36 9.29 0.53
N MET A 929 -0.71 9.79 -0.51
CA MET A 929 0.21 9.01 -1.36
C MET A 929 1.43 8.52 -0.57
N VAL A 930 2.04 9.39 0.25
CA VAL A 930 3.25 9.08 1.05
C VAL A 930 3.00 8.03 2.16
N VAL A 931 1.75 7.80 2.56
CA VAL A 931 1.41 6.76 3.56
C VAL A 931 1.48 5.35 2.99
N GLY A 932 1.24 5.19 1.68
CA GLY A 932 1.21 3.89 1.01
C GLY A 932 2.47 3.59 0.19
N GLN A 933 2.75 2.31 -0.04
CA GLN A 933 3.77 1.88 -1.00
C GLN A 933 3.29 2.14 -2.44
N PRO A 934 4.03 2.89 -3.28
CA PRO A 934 3.57 3.24 -4.63
C PRO A 934 3.78 2.13 -5.66
N HIS A 935 2.78 1.98 -6.54
CA HIS A 935 2.80 1.16 -7.75
C HIS A 935 2.45 2.06 -8.93
N PHE A 936 3.24 2.07 -10.01
CA PHE A 936 3.09 3.06 -11.08
C PHE A 936 2.57 2.45 -12.39
N VAL A 937 1.54 3.09 -12.95
CA VAL A 937 0.98 2.79 -14.27
C VAL A 937 1.17 4.02 -15.17
N ARG A 938 1.84 3.84 -16.30
CA ARG A 938 2.08 4.86 -17.32
C ARG A 938 1.21 4.58 -18.55
N CYS A 939 0.12 5.33 -18.68
CA CYS A 939 -0.80 5.26 -19.80
C CYS A 939 -0.28 6.08 -20.99
N ILE A 940 -0.20 5.47 -22.17
CA ILE A 940 0.30 6.09 -23.41
C ILE A 940 -0.78 6.09 -24.49
N LYS A 941 -0.91 7.20 -25.19
CA LYS A 941 -1.86 7.43 -26.29
C LYS A 941 -1.16 7.18 -27.65
N PRO A 942 -1.53 6.15 -28.43
CA PRO A 942 -0.76 5.80 -29.63
C PRO A 942 -1.03 6.72 -30.84
N ASN A 943 -2.17 7.42 -30.89
CA ASN A 943 -2.49 8.40 -31.92
C ASN A 943 -3.53 9.44 -31.42
N ASP A 944 -3.60 10.60 -32.07
CA ASP A 944 -4.58 11.66 -31.75
C ASP A 944 -5.96 11.43 -32.35
N ASP A 945 -6.02 10.73 -33.49
CA ASP A 945 -7.23 10.55 -34.31
C ASP A 945 -8.22 9.54 -33.71
N LYS A 946 -7.90 8.97 -32.54
CA LYS A 946 -8.70 7.99 -31.77
C LYS A 946 -8.99 6.70 -32.55
N GLN A 947 -8.11 6.34 -33.45
CA GLN A 947 -8.23 5.15 -34.29
C GLN A 947 -7.60 3.93 -33.60
N ALA A 948 -8.31 2.82 -33.55
CA ALA A 948 -7.72 1.53 -33.15
C ALA A 948 -6.68 1.07 -34.18
N LEU A 949 -5.73 0.24 -33.77
CA LEU A 949 -4.68 -0.36 -34.61
C LEU A 949 -3.78 0.67 -35.34
N ARG A 950 -3.71 1.92 -34.87
CA ARG A 950 -2.85 2.96 -35.44
C ARG A 950 -1.83 3.49 -34.43
N PHE A 951 -0.56 3.26 -34.72
CA PHE A 951 0.56 3.68 -33.88
C PHE A 951 1.33 4.83 -34.55
N CYS A 952 1.47 5.97 -33.87
CA CYS A 952 2.24 7.12 -34.34
C CYS A 952 3.56 7.22 -33.57
N LYS A 953 4.66 6.79 -34.19
CA LYS A 953 6.00 6.75 -33.58
C LYS A 953 6.40 8.07 -32.90
N GLU A 954 6.26 9.19 -33.61
CA GLU A 954 6.60 10.53 -33.12
C GLU A 954 5.80 10.92 -31.86
N ARG A 955 4.48 10.65 -31.86
CA ARG A 955 3.61 10.97 -30.72
C ARG A 955 3.89 10.08 -29.51
N VAL A 956 4.16 8.79 -29.72
CA VAL A 956 4.56 7.90 -28.63
C VAL A 956 5.93 8.32 -28.07
N MET A 957 6.87 8.74 -28.92
CA MET A 957 8.20 9.19 -28.46
C MET A 957 8.18 10.43 -27.58
N VAL A 958 7.38 11.45 -27.93
CA VAL A 958 7.24 12.64 -27.07
C VAL A 958 6.74 12.23 -25.68
N GLN A 959 5.79 11.29 -25.61
CA GLN A 959 5.28 10.75 -24.34
C GLN A 959 6.33 9.92 -23.58
N LEU A 960 7.10 9.05 -24.26
CA LEU A 960 8.15 8.23 -23.62
C LEU A 960 9.25 9.09 -22.99
N ARG A 961 9.70 10.15 -23.69
CA ARG A 961 10.65 11.14 -23.18
C ARG A 961 10.08 11.83 -21.94
N TYR A 962 8.97 12.55 -22.06
CA TYR A 962 8.52 13.36 -20.91
C TYR A 962 8.02 12.54 -19.71
N THR A 963 7.57 11.30 -19.90
CA THR A 963 7.18 10.46 -18.75
C THR A 963 8.38 9.97 -17.92
N GLY A 964 9.61 10.21 -18.38
CA GLY A 964 10.82 9.71 -17.75
C GLY A 964 11.05 8.22 -18.02
N ILE A 965 10.37 7.62 -19.01
CA ILE A 965 10.41 6.18 -19.24
C ILE A 965 11.76 5.76 -19.82
N LEU A 966 12.32 6.52 -20.77
CA LEU A 966 13.59 6.17 -21.42
C LEU A 966 14.74 6.18 -20.40
N GLU A 967 14.76 7.22 -19.58
CA GLU A 967 15.63 7.44 -18.44
C GLU A 967 15.46 6.31 -17.42
N THR A 968 14.22 5.91 -17.12
CA THR A 968 13.95 4.79 -16.21
C THR A 968 14.44 3.45 -16.77
N VAL A 969 14.20 3.12 -18.05
CA VAL A 969 14.73 1.86 -18.64
C VAL A 969 16.25 1.90 -18.65
N ASN A 970 16.85 3.04 -18.99
CA ASN A 970 18.30 3.22 -19.00
C ASN A 970 18.91 3.02 -17.60
N ILE A 971 18.39 3.69 -16.57
CA ILE A 971 18.81 3.52 -15.17
C ILE A 971 18.64 2.07 -14.71
N ARG A 972 17.46 1.46 -14.95
CA ARG A 972 17.17 0.05 -14.59
C ARG A 972 18.12 -0.94 -15.28
N ARG A 973 18.69 -0.59 -16.44
CA ARG A 973 19.63 -1.42 -17.22
C ARG A 973 21.11 -1.12 -16.89
N GLN A 974 21.48 0.13 -16.68
CA GLN A 974 22.84 0.56 -16.32
C GLN A 974 23.17 0.23 -14.86
N GLY A 975 22.18 0.32 -13.97
CA GLY A 975 22.23 -0.22 -12.62
C GLY A 975 22.01 -1.73 -12.57
N TYR A 976 21.63 -2.21 -11.38
CA TYR A 976 21.50 -3.62 -11.04
C TYR A 976 20.04 -3.98 -10.83
N SER A 977 19.36 -4.28 -11.95
CA SER A 977 17.93 -4.63 -12.02
C SER A 977 17.46 -5.71 -11.04
N HIS A 978 18.34 -6.63 -10.63
CA HIS A 978 18.03 -7.74 -9.75
C HIS A 978 18.90 -7.67 -8.48
N ARG A 979 18.23 -7.61 -7.33
CA ARG A 979 18.86 -7.47 -6.00
C ARG A 979 18.36 -8.63 -5.14
N ILE A 980 19.20 -9.63 -4.89
CA ILE A 980 18.81 -10.90 -4.28
C ILE A 980 19.64 -11.13 -3.02
N LEU A 981 19.01 -11.37 -1.88
CA LEU A 981 19.72 -11.65 -0.61
C LEU A 981 20.67 -12.85 -0.77
N PHE A 982 21.84 -12.84 -0.12
CA PHE A 982 22.81 -13.95 -0.24
C PHE A 982 22.19 -15.31 0.10
N GLU A 983 21.31 -15.36 1.11
CA GLU A 983 20.55 -16.57 1.46
C GLU A 983 19.65 -17.04 0.30
N GLU A 984 18.82 -16.16 -0.26
CA GLU A 984 17.92 -16.50 -1.38
C GLU A 984 18.71 -16.90 -2.64
N PHE A 985 19.81 -16.21 -2.92
CA PHE A 985 20.65 -16.48 -4.08
C PHE A 985 21.32 -17.86 -4.00
N VAL A 986 21.97 -18.16 -2.87
CA VAL A 986 22.61 -19.46 -2.65
C VAL A 986 21.56 -20.59 -2.63
N ASN A 987 20.46 -20.43 -1.89
CA ASN A 987 19.39 -21.43 -1.84
C ASN A 987 18.76 -21.71 -3.21
N ARG A 988 18.69 -20.72 -4.11
CA ARG A 988 18.13 -20.85 -5.46
C ARG A 988 19.11 -21.47 -6.46
N TYR A 989 20.39 -21.15 -6.39
CA TYR A 989 21.36 -21.45 -7.45
C TYR A 989 22.50 -22.41 -7.06
N TYR A 990 22.58 -22.92 -5.82
CA TYR A 990 23.68 -23.81 -5.41
C TYR A 990 23.84 -25.07 -6.28
N TYR A 991 22.75 -25.59 -6.85
CA TYR A 991 22.75 -26.76 -7.77
C TYR A 991 23.63 -26.59 -9.02
N LEU A 992 24.06 -25.36 -9.34
CA LEU A 992 24.95 -25.07 -10.45
C LEU A 992 26.41 -25.41 -10.10
N ALA A 993 26.92 -24.87 -8.99
CA ALA A 993 28.32 -25.05 -8.57
C ALA A 993 28.56 -26.22 -7.60
N PHE A 994 27.53 -26.63 -6.84
CA PHE A 994 27.63 -27.62 -5.77
C PHE A 994 26.81 -28.88 -6.07
N ARG A 995 27.24 -30.03 -5.52
CA ARG A 995 26.53 -31.30 -5.70
C ARG A 995 25.21 -31.28 -4.92
N ALA A 996 24.14 -31.88 -5.44
CA ALA A 996 22.80 -31.84 -4.84
C ALA A 996 22.65 -32.48 -3.43
N HIS A 997 23.70 -33.10 -2.87
CA HIS A 997 23.75 -33.59 -1.48
C HIS A 997 24.61 -32.71 -0.56
N GLN A 998 25.26 -31.68 -1.11
CA GLN A 998 26.08 -30.69 -0.43
C GLN A 998 25.33 -29.35 -0.49
N ILE A 999 24.46 -29.10 0.49
CA ILE A 999 23.83 -27.79 0.65
C ILE A 999 24.90 -26.86 1.27
N PRO A 1000 25.39 -25.83 0.56
CA PRO A 1000 26.45 -24.96 1.05
C PRO A 1000 25.93 -24.02 2.15
N GLU A 1001 26.83 -23.19 2.70
CA GLU A 1001 26.45 -22.17 3.66
C GLU A 1001 25.90 -20.94 2.94
N THR A 1002 24.87 -20.30 3.51
CA THR A 1002 24.18 -19.12 2.97
C THR A 1002 25.02 -17.86 3.22
N SER A 1003 26.24 -17.87 2.67
CA SER A 1003 27.29 -16.88 2.90
C SER A 1003 27.72 -16.19 1.59
N LYS A 1004 28.42 -15.05 1.71
CA LYS A 1004 28.86 -14.24 0.57
C LYS A 1004 29.84 -15.00 -0.34
N GLU A 1005 30.66 -15.86 0.24
CA GLU A 1005 31.70 -16.66 -0.44
C GLU A 1005 31.06 -17.76 -1.31
N ASN A 1006 30.01 -18.41 -0.81
CA ASN A 1006 29.27 -19.41 -1.58
C ASN A 1006 28.41 -18.76 -2.69
N ALA A 1007 27.98 -17.51 -2.52
CA ALA A 1007 27.40 -16.74 -3.61
C ALA A 1007 28.45 -16.44 -4.71
N VAL A 1008 29.67 -16.03 -4.34
CA VAL A 1008 30.78 -15.84 -5.29
C VAL A 1008 31.08 -17.12 -6.06
N ALA A 1009 31.22 -18.27 -5.39
CA ALA A 1009 31.50 -19.54 -6.03
C ALA A 1009 30.46 -19.93 -7.12
N ILE A 1010 29.19 -19.56 -6.92
CA ILE A 1010 28.13 -19.76 -7.93
C ILE A 1010 28.30 -18.79 -9.12
N LEU A 1011 28.61 -17.52 -8.87
CA LEU A 1011 28.80 -16.49 -9.90
C LEU A 1011 30.03 -16.76 -10.77
N GLU A 1012 31.13 -17.18 -10.15
CA GLU A 1012 32.37 -17.59 -10.83
C GLU A 1012 32.19 -18.87 -11.64
N TRP A 1013 31.51 -19.88 -11.10
CA TRP A 1013 31.19 -21.12 -11.82
C TRP A 1013 30.33 -20.83 -13.06
N ALA A 1014 29.33 -19.95 -12.92
CA ALA A 1014 28.49 -19.48 -14.02
C ALA A 1014 29.22 -18.54 -15.02
N LYS A 1015 30.48 -18.17 -14.72
CA LYS A 1015 31.35 -17.27 -15.51
C LYS A 1015 30.74 -15.89 -15.79
N LEU A 1016 29.99 -15.38 -14.83
CA LEU A 1016 29.40 -14.04 -14.90
C LEU A 1016 30.45 -12.97 -14.67
N LYS A 1017 30.33 -11.85 -15.40
CA LYS A 1017 31.12 -10.62 -15.23
C LYS A 1017 30.23 -9.53 -14.63
N ASP A 1018 30.79 -8.35 -14.36
CA ASP A 1018 30.05 -7.09 -14.14
C ASP A 1018 28.93 -7.14 -13.08
N TRP A 1019 29.01 -8.08 -12.14
CA TRP A 1019 28.15 -8.21 -10.96
C TRP A 1019 28.80 -7.51 -9.76
N VAL A 1020 27.98 -7.12 -8.79
CA VAL A 1020 28.45 -6.52 -7.53
C VAL A 1020 27.87 -7.29 -6.34
N LEU A 1021 28.60 -7.30 -5.23
CA LEU A 1021 28.12 -7.84 -3.96
C LEU A 1021 28.00 -6.69 -2.97
N GLY A 1022 26.78 -6.44 -2.51
CA GLY A 1022 26.53 -5.48 -1.45
C GLY A 1022 26.95 -6.01 -0.07
N THR A 1023 26.28 -5.48 0.95
CA THR A 1023 26.42 -5.92 2.35
C THR A 1023 25.57 -7.14 2.66
N THR A 1024 24.39 -7.28 2.04
CA THR A 1024 23.45 -8.39 2.25
C THR A 1024 22.95 -9.04 0.95
N LYS A 1025 23.12 -8.37 -0.20
CA LYS A 1025 22.56 -8.79 -1.50
C LYS A 1025 23.62 -8.98 -2.59
N VAL A 1026 23.35 -9.93 -3.49
CA VAL A 1026 23.97 -9.97 -4.83
C VAL A 1026 23.22 -8.98 -5.74
N PHE A 1027 23.99 -8.14 -6.42
CA PHE A 1027 23.50 -7.16 -7.38
C PHE A 1027 23.83 -7.61 -8.81
N LEU A 1028 22.77 -7.86 -9.58
CA LEU A 1028 22.83 -8.49 -10.90
C LEU A 1028 22.15 -7.64 -11.98
N ARG A 1029 22.78 -7.62 -13.14
CA ARG A 1029 22.22 -7.13 -14.40
C ARG A 1029 21.26 -8.19 -14.96
N TYR A 1030 20.29 -7.80 -15.78
CA TYR A 1030 19.19 -8.68 -16.21
C TYR A 1030 19.70 -9.99 -16.85
N TYR A 1031 20.70 -9.87 -17.73
CA TYR A 1031 21.27 -10.99 -18.48
C TYR A 1031 21.97 -12.04 -17.59
N HIS A 1032 22.45 -11.66 -16.39
CA HIS A 1032 23.00 -12.63 -15.43
C HIS A 1032 21.93 -13.58 -14.92
N VAL A 1033 20.74 -13.06 -14.63
CA VAL A 1033 19.63 -13.86 -14.09
C VAL A 1033 19.05 -14.76 -15.18
N GLU A 1034 19.00 -14.29 -16.43
CA GLU A 1034 18.66 -15.15 -17.57
C GLU A 1034 19.68 -16.29 -17.75
N GLN A 1035 20.99 -15.99 -17.81
CA GLN A 1035 22.05 -16.99 -17.94
C GLN A 1035 22.02 -18.04 -16.80
N LEU A 1036 21.82 -17.61 -15.55
CA LEU A 1036 21.64 -18.51 -14.40
C LEU A 1036 20.37 -19.37 -14.52
N ASN A 1037 19.26 -18.81 -14.99
CA ASN A 1037 18.02 -19.56 -15.19
C ASN A 1037 18.12 -20.56 -16.37
N LEU A 1038 18.88 -20.25 -17.43
CA LEU A 1038 19.17 -21.18 -18.53
C LEU A 1038 19.99 -22.38 -18.03
N LEU A 1039 21.08 -22.13 -17.32
CA LEU A 1039 21.88 -23.19 -16.69
C LEU A 1039 21.04 -24.03 -15.70
N LEU A 1040 20.14 -23.39 -14.94
CA LEU A 1040 19.23 -24.09 -14.03
C LEU A 1040 18.18 -24.94 -14.77
N ARG A 1041 17.72 -24.53 -15.96
CA ARG A 1041 16.82 -25.34 -16.81
C ARG A 1041 17.48 -26.65 -17.26
N GLU A 1042 18.76 -26.65 -17.61
CA GLU A 1042 19.50 -27.88 -17.97
C GLU A 1042 19.58 -28.86 -16.79
N VAL A 1043 19.82 -28.35 -15.58
CA VAL A 1043 19.81 -29.17 -14.36
C VAL A 1043 18.39 -29.70 -14.06
N MET A 1044 17.36 -28.86 -14.22
CA MET A 1044 15.95 -29.26 -14.04
C MET A 1044 15.48 -30.29 -15.07
N ALA A 1045 16.01 -30.30 -16.30
CA ALA A 1045 15.69 -31.34 -17.29
C ALA A 1045 16.01 -32.75 -16.78
N ARG A 1046 17.08 -32.91 -15.98
CA ARG A 1046 17.46 -34.19 -15.36
C ARG A 1046 16.44 -34.66 -14.31
N VAL A 1047 15.66 -33.75 -13.70
CA VAL A 1047 14.56 -34.09 -12.78
C VAL A 1047 13.39 -34.74 -13.52
N VAL A 1048 13.20 -34.44 -14.82
CA VAL A 1048 12.17 -35.10 -15.65
C VAL A 1048 12.45 -36.61 -15.76
N LEU A 1049 13.73 -37.01 -15.86
CA LEU A 1049 14.15 -38.41 -15.86
C LEU A 1049 13.77 -39.10 -14.54
N LEU A 1050 14.07 -38.48 -13.39
CA LEU A 1050 13.69 -38.99 -12.07
C LEU A 1050 12.16 -39.11 -11.91
N GLN A 1051 11.40 -38.15 -12.45
CA GLN A 1051 9.95 -38.22 -12.49
C GLN A 1051 9.44 -39.36 -13.39
N ALA A 1052 10.10 -39.64 -14.52
CA ALA A 1052 9.73 -40.75 -15.40
C ALA A 1052 9.92 -42.11 -14.70
N TYR A 1053 11.10 -42.36 -14.11
CA TYR A 1053 11.35 -43.57 -13.31
C TYR A 1053 10.37 -43.71 -12.14
N THR A 1054 10.08 -42.62 -11.42
CA THR A 1054 9.13 -42.63 -10.29
C THR A 1054 7.71 -42.93 -10.74
N LYS A 1055 7.26 -42.32 -11.86
CA LYS A 1055 5.93 -42.61 -12.47
C LYS A 1055 5.84 -44.05 -12.93
N GLY A 1056 6.88 -44.59 -13.57
CA GLY A 1056 6.97 -45.99 -13.99
C GLY A 1056 6.87 -46.96 -12.81
N TRP A 1057 7.63 -46.70 -11.73
CA TRP A 1057 7.60 -47.53 -10.51
C TRP A 1057 6.22 -47.50 -9.82
N VAL A 1058 5.60 -46.32 -9.67
CA VAL A 1058 4.23 -46.19 -9.13
C VAL A 1058 3.20 -46.86 -10.05
N GLY A 1059 3.36 -46.76 -11.37
CA GLY A 1059 2.53 -47.43 -12.37
C GLY A 1059 2.60 -48.96 -12.24
N GLY A 1060 3.80 -49.52 -12.21
CA GLY A 1060 4.03 -50.96 -12.02
C GLY A 1060 3.44 -51.49 -10.71
N ARG A 1061 3.60 -50.74 -9.60
CA ARG A 1061 2.94 -51.09 -8.31
C ARG A 1061 1.42 -51.12 -8.42
N ARG A 1062 0.81 -50.11 -9.06
CA ARG A 1062 -0.65 -50.03 -9.26
C ARG A 1062 -1.17 -51.12 -10.17
N PHE A 1063 -0.43 -51.47 -11.23
CA PHE A 1063 -0.76 -52.58 -12.12
C PHE A 1063 -0.76 -53.92 -11.36
N LEU A 1064 0.30 -54.20 -10.60
CA LEU A 1064 0.40 -55.40 -9.77
C LEU A 1064 -0.74 -55.46 -8.74
N GLU A 1065 -1.02 -54.38 -8.01
CA GLU A 1065 -2.17 -54.33 -7.10
C GLU A 1065 -3.51 -54.58 -7.80
N GLY A 1066 -3.67 -54.11 -9.04
CA GLY A 1066 -4.82 -54.38 -9.89
C GLY A 1066 -4.98 -55.87 -10.20
N GLU A 1067 -3.90 -56.53 -10.64
CA GLU A 1067 -3.89 -57.98 -10.91
C GLU A 1067 -4.14 -58.81 -9.65
N TRP A 1068 -3.55 -58.47 -8.51
CA TRP A 1068 -3.85 -59.13 -7.23
C TRP A 1068 -5.33 -58.97 -6.83
N LYS A 1069 -5.95 -57.81 -7.10
CA LYS A 1069 -7.39 -57.56 -6.85
C LYS A 1069 -8.27 -58.36 -7.82
N LYS A 1070 -7.97 -58.37 -9.14
CA LYS A 1070 -8.66 -59.21 -10.14
C LYS A 1070 -8.56 -60.69 -9.79
N SER A 1071 -7.37 -61.19 -9.47
CA SER A 1071 -7.11 -62.60 -9.14
C SER A 1071 -7.85 -63.05 -7.87
N ARG A 1072 -7.99 -62.17 -6.86
CA ARG A 1072 -8.85 -62.43 -5.69
C ARG A 1072 -10.33 -62.44 -6.06
N ALA A 1073 -10.80 -61.49 -6.88
CA ALA A 1073 -12.20 -61.40 -7.29
C ALA A 1073 -12.62 -62.64 -8.12
N TRP A 1074 -11.77 -63.08 -9.05
CA TRP A 1074 -12.02 -64.24 -9.92
C TRP A 1074 -12.03 -65.56 -9.13
N ARG A 1075 -11.06 -65.78 -8.23
CA ARG A 1075 -11.07 -66.91 -7.29
C ARG A 1075 -12.34 -66.93 -6.42
N GLY A 1076 -12.77 -65.75 -5.94
CA GLY A 1076 -14.03 -65.61 -5.21
C GLY A 1076 -15.29 -65.87 -6.05
N TYR A 1077 -15.26 -65.58 -7.35
CA TYR A 1077 -16.36 -65.88 -8.27
C TYR A 1077 -16.50 -67.39 -8.51
N VAL A 1078 -15.41 -68.09 -8.83
CA VAL A 1078 -15.42 -69.55 -9.04
C VAL A 1078 -15.86 -70.30 -7.78
N ALA A 1079 -15.37 -69.90 -6.59
CA ALA A 1079 -15.83 -70.50 -5.33
C ALA A 1079 -17.36 -70.36 -5.14
N ARG A 1080 -17.97 -69.24 -5.56
CA ARG A 1080 -19.42 -69.03 -5.51
C ARG A 1080 -20.18 -69.83 -6.59
N GLN A 1081 -19.62 -70.02 -7.78
CA GLN A 1081 -20.25 -70.86 -8.81
C GLN A 1081 -20.23 -72.34 -8.41
N ASN A 1082 -19.09 -72.85 -7.91
CA ASN A 1082 -19.01 -74.22 -7.42
C ASN A 1082 -19.99 -74.47 -6.26
N LEU A 1083 -20.15 -73.50 -5.34
CA LEU A 1083 -21.16 -73.59 -4.27
C LEU A 1083 -22.61 -73.58 -4.79
N LYS A 1084 -22.91 -72.84 -5.87
CA LYS A 1084 -24.24 -72.89 -6.53
C LYS A 1084 -24.49 -74.24 -7.18
N GLN A 1085 -23.50 -74.81 -7.88
CA GLN A 1085 -23.61 -76.12 -8.52
C GLN A 1085 -23.85 -77.23 -7.48
N ILE A 1086 -23.05 -77.27 -6.42
CA ILE A 1086 -23.20 -78.22 -5.30
C ILE A 1086 -24.56 -78.05 -4.57
N LYS A 1087 -25.11 -76.83 -4.53
CA LYS A 1087 -26.49 -76.61 -4.04
C LYS A 1087 -27.52 -77.23 -4.99
N LYS A 1088 -27.45 -76.93 -6.29
CA LYS A 1088 -28.38 -77.47 -7.30
C LYS A 1088 -28.39 -79.01 -7.29
N GLU A 1089 -27.21 -79.63 -7.23
CA GLU A 1089 -27.06 -81.09 -7.13
C GLU A 1089 -27.66 -81.66 -5.83
N ARG A 1090 -27.53 -80.94 -4.70
CA ARG A 1090 -28.16 -81.30 -3.43
C ARG A 1090 -29.68 -81.14 -3.45
N ASP A 1091 -30.19 -80.08 -4.07
CA ASP A 1091 -31.62 -79.83 -4.18
C ASP A 1091 -32.28 -80.85 -5.12
N GLU A 1092 -31.62 -81.20 -6.23
CA GLU A 1092 -32.03 -82.30 -7.14
C GLU A 1092 -31.99 -83.67 -6.45
N ALA A 1093 -30.94 -83.96 -5.68
CA ALA A 1093 -30.87 -85.17 -4.88
C ALA A 1093 -31.95 -85.22 -3.79
N ALA A 1094 -32.26 -84.10 -3.14
CA ALA A 1094 -33.32 -84.00 -2.14
C ALA A 1094 -34.71 -84.26 -2.76
N VAL A 1095 -35.00 -83.66 -3.92
CA VAL A 1095 -36.24 -83.93 -4.69
C VAL A 1095 -36.31 -85.40 -5.10
N HIS A 1096 -35.20 -86.00 -5.55
CA HIS A 1096 -35.16 -87.41 -5.89
C HIS A 1096 -35.46 -88.31 -4.68
N ILE A 1097 -34.80 -88.08 -3.54
CA ILE A 1097 -35.04 -88.80 -2.27
C ILE A 1097 -36.49 -88.65 -1.81
N GLN A 1098 -37.06 -87.45 -1.87
CA GLN A 1098 -38.47 -87.19 -1.55
C GLN A 1098 -39.41 -87.97 -2.48
N SER A 1099 -39.13 -88.01 -3.80
CA SER A 1099 -39.94 -88.75 -4.77
C SER A 1099 -39.89 -90.27 -4.57
N VAL A 1100 -38.74 -90.81 -4.16
CA VAL A 1100 -38.57 -92.23 -3.81
C VAL A 1100 -39.30 -92.54 -2.50
N HIS A 1101 -39.17 -91.67 -1.49
CA HIS A 1101 -39.87 -91.83 -0.21
C HIS A 1101 -41.40 -91.83 -0.39
N LEU A 1102 -41.95 -90.90 -1.19
CA LEU A 1102 -43.37 -90.85 -1.53
C LEU A 1102 -43.85 -92.12 -2.24
N LYS A 1103 -43.05 -92.67 -3.17
CA LYS A 1103 -43.34 -93.97 -3.82
C LYS A 1103 -43.31 -95.13 -2.84
N CYS A 1104 -42.35 -95.19 -1.92
CA CYS A 1104 -42.31 -96.22 -0.87
C CYS A 1104 -43.49 -96.13 0.10
N VAL A 1105 -43.90 -94.92 0.51
CA VAL A 1105 -45.09 -94.73 1.37
C VAL A 1105 -46.37 -95.17 0.64
N SER A 1106 -46.51 -94.83 -0.64
CA SER A 1106 -47.61 -95.32 -1.49
C SER A 1106 -47.64 -96.86 -1.57
N ALA A 1107 -46.51 -97.51 -1.84
CA ALA A 1107 -46.43 -98.97 -1.89
C ALA A 1107 -46.70 -99.63 -0.52
N THR A 1108 -46.28 -99.00 0.58
CA THR A 1108 -46.48 -99.52 1.95
C THR A 1108 -47.94 -99.43 2.40
N LEU A 1109 -48.68 -98.42 1.92
CA LEU A 1109 -50.13 -98.34 2.12
C LEU A 1109 -50.88 -99.39 1.29
N SER A 1110 -50.40 -99.72 0.09
CA SER A 1110 -51.01 -100.75 -0.78
C SER A 1110 -50.85 -102.19 -0.25
N HIS A 1111 -49.91 -102.46 0.66
CA HIS A 1111 -49.56 -103.82 1.08
C HIS A 1111 -50.07 -104.26 2.47
N LYS A 1112 -50.72 -103.37 3.23
CA LYS A 1112 -51.27 -103.69 4.57
C LYS A 1112 -52.70 -104.27 4.55
N GLY A 1113 -53.10 -104.86 3.42
CA GLY A 1113 -54.42 -105.43 3.17
C GLY A 1113 -54.46 -106.96 3.12
N ALA A 1114 -53.48 -107.67 3.70
CA ALA A 1114 -53.46 -109.14 3.74
C ALA A 1114 -52.78 -109.70 5.00
N ASP A 1115 -53.43 -110.72 5.57
CA ASP A 1115 -53.02 -111.71 6.57
C ASP A 1115 -52.47 -111.33 7.96
N LEU A 1116 -52.82 -112.20 8.92
CA LEU A 1116 -52.38 -112.20 10.32
C LEU A 1116 -51.64 -113.51 10.64
N LYS A 1117 -51.02 -113.55 11.84
CA LYS A 1117 -50.48 -114.75 12.53
C LYS A 1117 -49.11 -115.27 12.04
N SER A 1118 -48.05 -114.61 12.48
CA SER A 1118 -47.21 -115.19 13.55
C SER A 1118 -46.20 -114.18 14.12
N ARG A 1119 -45.68 -114.50 15.31
CA ARG A 1119 -44.55 -113.84 16.01
C ARG A 1119 -44.72 -112.37 16.38
N GLU A 1120 -45.30 -112.17 17.56
CA GLU A 1120 -44.97 -111.05 18.44
C GLU A 1120 -43.50 -111.15 18.89
N GLN A 1121 -42.57 -110.56 18.13
CA GLN A 1121 -41.19 -110.34 18.61
C GLN A 1121 -40.44 -109.16 17.97
N ASP A 1122 -40.91 -108.61 16.84
CA ASP A 1122 -40.17 -107.57 16.07
C ASP A 1122 -40.61 -106.11 16.27
N LEU A 1123 -41.47 -105.83 17.26
CA LEU A 1123 -41.86 -104.45 17.59
C LEU A 1123 -40.76 -103.66 18.34
N PHE A 1124 -39.69 -104.32 18.79
CA PHE A 1124 -38.50 -103.66 19.32
C PHE A 1124 -37.42 -103.40 18.24
N THR A 1125 -37.44 -104.15 17.14
CA THR A 1125 -36.42 -104.09 16.08
C THR A 1125 -36.61 -102.92 15.12
N ALA A 1126 -37.87 -102.60 14.78
CA ALA A 1126 -38.21 -101.52 13.84
C ALA A 1126 -37.87 -100.11 14.35
N ALA A 1127 -37.84 -99.89 15.67
CA ALA A 1127 -37.41 -98.63 16.27
C ALA A 1127 -35.89 -98.39 16.14
N VAL A 1128 -35.10 -99.47 16.07
CA VAL A 1128 -33.62 -99.39 16.05
C VAL A 1128 -33.10 -99.05 14.65
N THR A 1129 -33.69 -99.58 13.57
CA THR A 1129 -33.24 -99.29 12.19
C THR A 1129 -33.43 -97.83 11.76
N ILE A 1130 -34.46 -97.15 12.27
CA ILE A 1130 -34.65 -95.70 12.07
C ILE A 1130 -33.54 -94.89 12.79
N GLY A 1131 -33.11 -95.35 13.98
CA GLY A 1131 -31.97 -94.78 14.69
C GLY A 1131 -30.64 -94.96 13.93
N VAL A 1132 -30.37 -96.17 13.42
CA VAL A 1132 -29.08 -96.49 12.75
C VAL A 1132 -28.90 -95.73 11.43
N MET A 1133 -29.95 -95.49 10.65
CA MET A 1133 -29.86 -94.66 9.44
C MET A 1133 -29.47 -93.20 9.74
N SER A 1134 -29.86 -92.67 10.91
CA SER A 1134 -29.43 -91.34 11.35
C SER A 1134 -27.93 -91.28 11.69
N VAL A 1135 -27.35 -92.39 12.16
CA VAL A 1135 -25.90 -92.48 12.49
C VAL A 1135 -25.05 -92.56 11.23
N LEU A 1136 -25.46 -93.31 10.20
CA LEU A 1136 -24.63 -93.49 9.01
C LEU A 1136 -24.43 -92.20 8.20
N VAL A 1137 -25.45 -91.31 8.18
CA VAL A 1137 -25.35 -89.97 7.55
C VAL A 1137 -24.31 -89.09 8.23
N VAL A 1138 -24.22 -89.13 9.57
CA VAL A 1138 -23.22 -88.39 10.36
C VAL A 1138 -21.80 -88.94 10.13
N VAL A 1139 -21.66 -90.27 9.99
CA VAL A 1139 -20.37 -90.91 9.71
C VAL A 1139 -19.87 -90.64 8.28
N LEU A 1140 -20.76 -90.52 7.28
CA LEU A 1140 -20.35 -90.21 5.91
C LEU A 1140 -19.92 -88.74 5.76
N LEU A 1141 -20.67 -87.80 6.36
CA LEU A 1141 -20.33 -86.37 6.35
C LEU A 1141 -18.98 -86.07 7.03
N SER A 1142 -18.64 -86.80 8.10
CA SER A 1142 -17.40 -86.59 8.86
C SER A 1142 -16.13 -87.15 8.19
N ARG A 1143 -16.25 -88.05 7.21
CA ARG A 1143 -15.09 -88.51 6.40
C ARG A 1143 -14.75 -87.57 5.23
N ILE A 1144 -15.71 -86.87 4.65
CA ILE A 1144 -15.46 -85.92 3.54
C ILE A 1144 -14.67 -84.70 4.04
N THR A 1145 -14.90 -84.24 5.27
CA THR A 1145 -14.12 -83.17 5.90
C THR A 1145 -12.68 -83.54 6.24
N ALA A 1146 -12.32 -84.83 6.24
CA ALA A 1146 -11.00 -85.31 6.66
C ALA A 1146 -9.95 -85.32 5.54
N LEU A 1147 -10.37 -85.31 4.27
CA LEU A 1147 -9.46 -85.44 3.11
C LEU A 1147 -8.90 -84.12 2.57
N VAL A 1148 -9.30 -82.98 3.17
CA VAL A 1148 -8.77 -81.63 2.83
C VAL A 1148 -7.49 -81.30 3.63
N PHE A 1149 -7.05 -82.20 4.53
CA PHE A 1149 -6.00 -81.94 5.52
C PHE A 1149 -4.77 -82.88 5.44
N PHE A 1150 -4.34 -83.24 4.22
CA PHE A 1150 -3.01 -83.83 4.00
C PHE A 1150 -2.33 -83.24 2.75
N SER A 1151 -1.04 -82.89 2.92
CA SER A 1151 -0.20 -82.12 1.98
C SER A 1151 -0.65 -80.65 1.82
N VAL A 1152 0.19 -79.61 1.95
CA VAL A 1152 1.67 -79.56 2.05
C VAL A 1152 2.10 -78.86 3.35
N THR A 1153 3.20 -79.33 3.95
CA THR A 1153 3.85 -78.73 5.14
C THR A 1153 5.01 -77.80 4.76
N GLY A 1154 5.18 -76.69 5.49
CA GLY A 1154 6.32 -75.76 5.33
C GLY A 1154 6.27 -74.62 6.38
N PRO A 1155 7.38 -74.14 6.95
CA PRO A 1155 7.33 -73.67 8.34
C PRO A 1155 7.42 -72.14 8.61
N VAL A 1156 6.44 -71.66 9.38
CA VAL A 1156 6.59 -71.05 10.72
C VAL A 1156 7.64 -69.93 10.96
N ILE A 1157 7.17 -68.81 11.51
CA ILE A 1157 7.74 -68.19 12.74
C ILE A 1157 6.62 -67.52 13.57
N LYS A 1158 6.85 -67.41 14.88
CA LYS A 1158 5.81 -67.27 15.93
C LYS A 1158 5.27 -65.84 16.13
N LEU A 1159 3.99 -65.77 16.47
CA LEU A 1159 3.42 -64.76 17.37
C LEU A 1159 2.97 -65.48 18.66
N GLN A 1160 3.15 -64.88 19.84
CA GLN A 1160 2.68 -65.47 21.10
C GLN A 1160 2.13 -64.40 22.04
N GLN A 1161 1.01 -64.74 22.70
CA GLN A 1161 0.21 -63.82 23.53
C GLN A 1161 0.73 -63.73 24.97
N ARG A 1162 0.37 -62.64 25.67
CA ARG A 1162 0.05 -62.68 27.12
C ARG A 1162 -0.81 -61.49 27.58
N ALA A 1163 -1.50 -61.71 28.69
CA ALA A 1163 -2.33 -60.78 29.47
C ALA A 1163 -2.43 -61.37 30.91
N PRO A 1164 -3.23 -60.85 31.87
CA PRO A 1164 -3.67 -59.46 32.13
C PRO A 1164 -3.43 -59.02 33.62
N ARG A 1165 -3.68 -57.74 33.97
CA ARG A 1165 -4.53 -57.26 35.11
C ARG A 1165 -4.09 -55.95 35.82
N ARG A 1166 -5.07 -55.06 35.99
CA ARG A 1166 -5.38 -54.19 37.16
C ARG A 1166 -4.29 -53.92 38.23
N ARG A 1167 -3.87 -52.65 38.35
CA ARG A 1167 -4.41 -51.63 39.27
C ARG A 1167 -3.79 -50.28 38.89
N GLY A 1168 -4.41 -49.16 39.25
CA GLY A 1168 -3.98 -47.82 38.79
C GLY A 1168 -3.72 -46.83 39.91
N GLN A 1169 -3.07 -45.72 39.56
CA GLN A 1169 -3.13 -44.44 40.26
C GLN A 1169 -3.03 -43.30 39.22
N GLN A 1170 -3.29 -42.07 39.68
CA GLN A 1170 -3.64 -40.89 38.86
C GLN A 1170 -2.54 -40.48 37.86
N PRO A 1171 -2.95 -39.80 36.77
CA PRO A 1171 -2.44 -38.45 36.52
C PRO A 1171 -3.54 -37.40 36.74
N LYS A 1172 -3.14 -36.22 37.23
CA LYS A 1172 -4.02 -35.05 37.33
C LYS A 1172 -3.87 -34.16 36.10
N LEU A 1173 -4.95 -33.42 35.83
CA LEU A 1173 -5.05 -32.30 34.89
C LEU A 1173 -3.80 -31.42 34.80
N LEU A 1174 -3.55 -30.90 33.60
CA LEU A 1174 -3.65 -29.47 33.34
C LEU A 1174 -3.99 -29.21 31.86
N ASN A 1175 -4.74 -28.14 31.59
CA ASN A 1175 -5.28 -27.81 30.27
C ASN A 1175 -4.44 -26.73 29.58
N SER A 1176 -4.45 -26.71 28.25
CA SER A 1176 -4.32 -25.48 27.44
C SER A 1176 -5.47 -25.42 26.41
N PRO A 1177 -5.91 -24.23 25.94
CA PRO A 1177 -7.28 -24.07 25.46
C PRO A 1177 -7.46 -23.96 23.92
N GLU A 1178 -6.56 -24.51 23.10
CA GLU A 1178 -6.51 -24.21 21.66
C GLU A 1178 -7.12 -25.29 20.73
N ASP A 1179 -7.04 -26.58 21.09
CA ASP A 1179 -7.47 -27.70 20.21
C ASP A 1179 -9.01 -27.90 20.09
N SER A 1180 -9.83 -27.16 20.83
CA SER A 1180 -11.27 -27.47 20.97
C SER A 1180 -12.22 -26.76 19.98
N LEU A 1181 -11.75 -25.81 19.17
CA LEU A 1181 -12.61 -24.97 18.32
C LEU A 1181 -12.80 -25.51 16.88
N TYR A 1182 -11.87 -26.30 16.35
CA TYR A 1182 -11.91 -26.70 14.93
C TYR A 1182 -12.85 -27.87 14.60
N TYR A 1183 -13.33 -28.61 15.60
CA TYR A 1183 -14.09 -29.87 15.40
C TYR A 1183 -15.61 -29.77 15.57
N ASN A 1184 -16.14 -28.64 16.05
CA ASN A 1184 -17.55 -28.53 16.52
C ASN A 1184 -18.50 -27.68 15.65
N GLN A 1185 -18.05 -27.10 14.52
CA GLN A 1185 -18.91 -26.23 13.68
C GLN A 1185 -19.48 -26.87 12.40
N LEU A 1186 -19.20 -28.16 12.12
CA LEU A 1186 -19.68 -28.85 10.91
C LEU A 1186 -20.85 -29.84 11.13
N ASN A 1187 -21.37 -29.98 12.36
CA ASN A 1187 -22.46 -30.93 12.66
C ASN A 1187 -23.38 -30.46 13.82
N VAL A 1188 -24.32 -29.53 13.56
CA VAL A 1188 -25.66 -29.51 14.19
C VAL A 1188 -26.66 -28.79 13.26
N SER A 1189 -27.70 -29.53 12.83
CA SER A 1189 -29.00 -29.06 12.28
C SER A 1189 -29.07 -28.33 10.93
N SER A 1190 -30.08 -28.58 10.06
CA SER A 1190 -31.01 -29.73 10.00
C SER A 1190 -31.71 -29.86 8.63
N ASN A 1191 -32.10 -31.11 8.30
CA ASN A 1191 -33.22 -31.53 7.45
C ASN A 1191 -33.53 -30.78 6.13
N GLN A 1192 -33.36 -31.45 4.98
CA GLN A 1192 -34.45 -32.24 4.34
C GLN A 1192 -33.93 -33.05 3.13
N ILE A 1193 -34.68 -34.08 2.72
CA ILE A 1193 -34.41 -34.92 1.54
C ILE A 1193 -35.35 -34.50 0.40
N LYS A 1194 -34.82 -34.32 -0.81
CA LYS A 1194 -35.58 -34.59 -2.05
C LYS A 1194 -34.69 -34.89 -3.26
N VAL A 1195 -35.27 -35.61 -4.21
CA VAL A 1195 -34.68 -36.09 -5.46
C VAL A 1195 -34.53 -34.96 -6.47
N LEU A 1196 -33.48 -35.01 -7.30
CA LEU A 1196 -33.45 -34.41 -8.63
C LEU A 1196 -32.80 -35.40 -9.61
N ASP A 1197 -33.25 -35.34 -10.86
CA ASP A 1197 -33.07 -36.41 -11.85
C ASP A 1197 -31.95 -36.15 -12.87
N GLY A 1198 -31.31 -37.24 -13.29
CA GLY A 1198 -31.32 -37.66 -14.70
C GLY A 1198 -30.48 -36.93 -15.74
N GLU A 1199 -30.42 -35.59 -15.75
CA GLU A 1199 -29.93 -34.81 -16.90
C GLU A 1199 -28.94 -33.71 -16.50
N ASP A 1200 -27.65 -34.00 -16.67
CA ASP A 1200 -26.57 -33.00 -16.74
C ASP A 1200 -25.58 -33.44 -17.84
N GLU A 1201 -25.37 -32.59 -18.86
CA GLU A 1201 -24.62 -32.94 -20.07
C GLU A 1201 -23.11 -33.09 -19.87
N TYR A 1202 -22.59 -32.70 -18.69
CA TYR A 1202 -21.16 -32.68 -18.37
C TYR A 1202 -20.42 -34.00 -18.67
N TYR A 1203 -21.11 -35.15 -18.61
CA TYR A 1203 -20.53 -36.47 -18.83
C TYR A 1203 -20.58 -37.00 -20.28
N LYS A 1204 -21.24 -36.32 -21.22
CA LYS A 1204 -21.31 -36.77 -22.64
C LYS A 1204 -20.17 -36.26 -23.52
N LEU A 1205 -19.48 -35.19 -23.14
CA LEU A 1205 -18.48 -34.50 -23.98
C LEU A 1205 -17.01 -34.98 -23.79
N LEU A 1206 -16.80 -36.10 -23.09
CA LEU A 1206 -15.46 -36.63 -22.79
C LEU A 1206 -15.19 -38.04 -23.36
N SER A 1207 -15.99 -38.50 -24.34
CA SER A 1207 -15.92 -39.89 -24.85
C SER A 1207 -15.95 -40.03 -26.38
N THR A 1208 -15.38 -39.08 -27.14
CA THR A 1208 -15.21 -39.19 -28.60
C THR A 1208 -13.91 -38.53 -29.09
N VAL A 1209 -12.80 -39.28 -29.10
CA VAL A 1209 -11.72 -39.18 -30.09
C VAL A 1209 -11.22 -40.60 -30.34
N ASP A 1210 -11.11 -41.00 -31.61
CA ASP A 1210 -10.92 -42.39 -32.01
C ASP A 1210 -9.48 -42.91 -31.85
N SER A 1211 -9.36 -44.23 -31.74
CA SER A 1211 -8.09 -44.96 -31.78
C SER A 1211 -7.57 -45.09 -33.21
N ILE A 1212 -6.38 -44.55 -33.47
CA ILE A 1212 -5.57 -44.91 -34.65
C ILE A 1212 -4.73 -46.16 -34.30
N SER A 1213 -4.59 -47.07 -35.25
CA SER A 1213 -3.94 -48.37 -35.09
C SER A 1213 -2.41 -48.30 -35.12
N GLU A 1214 -1.75 -48.97 -34.19
CA GLU A 1214 -0.33 -49.32 -34.29
C GLU A 1214 -0.19 -50.67 -35.02
N GLU A 1215 0.31 -50.64 -36.26
CA GLU A 1215 1.06 -51.74 -36.87
C GLU A 1215 2.48 -51.23 -37.21
N ASP A 1216 3.43 -52.16 -37.29
CA ASP A 1216 4.86 -51.95 -37.59
C ASP A 1216 5.64 -50.90 -36.75
N PHE A 1217 6.49 -51.40 -35.84
CA PHE A 1217 7.92 -51.57 -36.17
C PHE A 1217 8.67 -52.35 -35.08
N ALA A 1218 9.24 -53.51 -35.44
CA ALA A 1218 9.96 -54.38 -34.51
C ALA A 1218 11.47 -54.45 -34.81
N THR A 1219 12.28 -53.66 -34.09
CA THR A 1219 13.75 -53.80 -34.07
C THR A 1219 14.32 -53.51 -32.69
N ALA A 1220 14.98 -54.50 -32.07
CA ALA A 1220 15.89 -54.29 -30.95
C ALA A 1220 17.24 -53.74 -31.45
N PRO A 1221 17.99 -52.97 -30.63
CA PRO A 1221 19.13 -53.55 -29.89
C PRO A 1221 19.42 -52.80 -28.56
N PRO A 1222 20.56 -53.03 -27.88
CA PRO A 1222 21.10 -54.30 -27.38
C PRO A 1222 21.29 -54.28 -25.84
N SER A 1223 21.91 -55.32 -25.28
CA SER A 1223 22.24 -55.45 -23.85
C SER A 1223 23.41 -54.57 -23.37
N CYS A 1224 23.31 -54.11 -22.11
CA CYS A 1224 24.35 -53.91 -21.06
C CYS A 1224 25.85 -53.93 -21.45
N PRO A 1225 26.70 -53.06 -20.84
CA PRO A 1225 26.79 -53.00 -19.37
C PRO A 1225 27.07 -51.62 -18.70
N PHE A 1226 26.97 -51.66 -17.35
CA PHE A 1226 27.20 -50.62 -16.32
C PHE A 1226 26.08 -49.58 -16.13
#